data_AF-A0AAD5RQF1-F1
#
_entry.id   AF-A0AAD5RQF1-F1
#
_cell.length_a   1.000
_cell.length_b   1.000
_cell.length_c   1.000
_cell.angle_alpha   90.00
_cell.angle_beta   90.00
_cell.angle_gamma   90.00
#
_symmetry.space_group_name_H-M   'P 1'
#
loop_
_entity.id
_entity.type
_entity.pdbx_description
1 polymer ?
#
loop_
_entity_poly.entity_id
_entity_poly.type
_entity_poly.pdbx_seq_one_letter_code
_entity_poly.pdbx_strand_id
1 'polypeptide(L)'
;MPLRGKSGKRWIAELRETQGPAQLAAGRPDLFPRRQVRQITDSVIRARRSPSTFLVFSINRLSSSSSSQAALVPGYNEYDDFFQTRLIDLQYELWIYETALIACLHKLSYDKARQLLHRLCQRILEDIDEHTDDLLKGYLQVLMYAHMENPTSFQSRESKSAAQLLIIFLNARNRGEFPLIWRLVEEMGNELSEELLPMALVEKVLLRARYGESLSRQLEVFMDDLSLHSAFKLVEGLKVAMCHPRSQCLLGKVFPQFFIWGAWKPDSKRISMWEKTLSVQQRKRLQPILILEGPDTTRAGHRALLRRSSCGIFRNLQLPGHLQHDQVLDLMLENVDQAADHGAEAVELVATIYIDGNPFPSNAITQVEAALEFKGDRTPISTLTTLVQTLKSQAAPLEKMTALEAAIPLLNRIPKLQSIYGIPLDISHRIISVLAGLQREFSDLLVENKAGLRHGLSIVTLAHTLSAATWLHEDWSDSFIAMLRSFPTKVQVLATFEDMSQAEDPRRGQLVDLLLERVGGTVRRQNLSAPQRSSPPVELPVVDPIWYEPMGYHLSNFRQAIKSFPGLPEDLKVACVRRSLIEHWEFVKEVYECIRKSPDYLCVRLANILGSMLANNLPVEDVWRDMLMHVMHQRPEGLLGRRAATMATKPRQIWAGNLHRVLGERMIDPRTGEGFTRQGLEEAMGRHRGSDPERTFSMLSTRTAFSASSSTTRNSTRRGQGAMIGPNPG
;
A
#
# COMPACT_ATOMS: atom_id res chain seq x y z
N MET A 1 70.55 -46.52 4.46
CA MET A 1 69.59 -45.40 4.29
C MET A 1 68.60 -45.46 3.09
N PRO A 2 68.36 -46.57 2.34
CA PRO A 2 67.47 -46.52 1.15
C PRO A 2 65.96 -46.70 1.41
N LEU A 3 65.53 -47.11 2.62
CA LEU A 3 64.13 -47.41 2.91
C LEU A 3 63.25 -46.18 3.19
N ARG A 4 63.83 -45.01 3.49
CA ARG A 4 63.06 -43.77 3.74
C ARG A 4 62.40 -43.21 2.47
N GLY A 5 62.91 -43.54 1.28
CA GLY A 5 62.41 -43.04 -0.01
C GLY A 5 61.22 -43.82 -0.60
N LYS A 6 61.19 -45.15 -0.43
CA LYS A 6 60.20 -46.02 -1.09
C LYS A 6 58.78 -45.86 -0.53
N SER A 7 58.62 -45.72 0.79
CA SER A 7 57.30 -45.58 1.42
C SER A 7 56.63 -44.25 1.09
N GLY A 8 57.41 -43.17 0.97
CA GLY A 8 56.89 -41.85 0.59
C GLY A 8 56.42 -41.78 -0.86
N LYS A 9 57.21 -42.33 -1.79
CA LYS A 9 56.82 -42.39 -3.22
C LYS A 9 55.56 -43.24 -3.42
N ARG A 10 55.44 -44.34 -2.67
CA ARG A 10 54.25 -45.20 -2.68
C ARG A 10 53.01 -44.48 -2.13
N TRP A 11 53.14 -43.77 -1.02
CA TRP A 11 52.04 -42.97 -0.45
C TRP A 11 51.49 -41.95 -1.46
N ILE A 12 52.38 -41.21 -2.12
CA ILE A 12 51.98 -40.23 -3.14
C ILE A 12 51.28 -40.90 -4.32
N ALA A 13 51.82 -42.03 -4.82
CA ALA A 13 51.19 -42.78 -5.92
C ALA A 13 49.78 -43.28 -5.56
N GLU A 14 49.61 -43.86 -4.37
CA GLU A 14 48.29 -44.32 -3.89
C GLU A 14 47.30 -43.16 -3.75
N LEU A 15 47.75 -41.96 -3.33
CA LEU A 15 46.89 -40.77 -3.27
C LEU A 15 46.46 -40.28 -4.66
N ARG A 16 47.35 -40.32 -5.66
CA ARG A 16 47.04 -39.96 -7.06
C ARG A 16 45.98 -40.87 -7.69
N GLU A 17 45.93 -42.13 -7.28
CA GLU A 17 44.94 -43.11 -7.76
C GLU A 17 43.56 -42.92 -7.12
N THR A 18 43.44 -42.11 -6.06
CA THR A 18 42.13 -41.79 -5.48
C THR A 18 41.37 -40.76 -6.32
N GLN A 19 40.05 -40.69 -6.11
CA GLN A 19 39.26 -39.60 -6.67
C GLN A 19 39.46 -38.26 -5.94
N GLY A 20 40.24 -38.22 -4.85
CA GLY A 20 40.43 -37.03 -4.01
C GLY A 20 40.83 -35.77 -4.80
N PRO A 21 41.93 -35.81 -5.57
CA PRO A 21 42.38 -34.64 -6.34
C PRO A 21 41.32 -34.16 -7.34
N ALA A 22 40.65 -35.09 -8.02
CA ALA A 22 39.61 -34.76 -9.00
C ALA A 22 38.38 -34.11 -8.35
N GLN A 23 37.94 -34.60 -7.17
CA GLN A 23 36.79 -34.03 -6.46
C GLN A 23 37.09 -32.65 -5.85
N LEU A 24 38.32 -32.44 -5.34
CA LEU A 24 38.77 -31.11 -4.89
C LEU A 24 38.80 -30.13 -6.07
N ALA A 25 39.45 -30.52 -7.18
CA ALA A 25 39.50 -29.73 -8.41
C ALA A 25 38.11 -29.39 -8.96
N ALA A 26 37.15 -30.32 -8.87
CA ALA A 26 35.76 -30.10 -9.27
C ALA A 26 34.97 -29.20 -8.31
N GLY A 27 35.48 -28.93 -7.09
CA GLY A 27 34.73 -28.17 -6.09
C GLY A 27 33.57 -28.94 -5.48
N ARG A 28 33.70 -30.27 -5.41
CA ARG A 28 32.67 -31.20 -4.89
C ARG A 28 33.11 -31.79 -3.56
N PRO A 29 33.09 -30.98 -2.47
CA PRO A 29 33.47 -31.48 -1.16
C PRO A 29 32.53 -32.61 -0.68
N ASP A 30 31.27 -32.60 -1.10
CA ASP A 30 30.30 -33.66 -0.80
C ASP A 30 30.75 -35.05 -1.25
N LEU A 31 31.60 -35.14 -2.28
CA LEU A 31 32.06 -36.40 -2.89
C LEU A 31 33.49 -36.79 -2.51
N PHE A 32 34.17 -36.04 -1.64
CA PHE A 32 35.57 -36.32 -1.32
C PHE A 32 35.73 -37.68 -0.59
N PRO A 33 36.62 -38.59 -1.05
CA PRO A 33 36.76 -39.94 -0.51
C PRO A 33 37.57 -39.98 0.80
N ARG A 34 37.09 -39.24 1.81
CA ARG A 34 37.78 -38.99 3.08
C ARG A 34 38.28 -40.25 3.78
N ARG A 35 37.44 -41.29 3.85
CA ARG A 35 37.80 -42.57 4.49
C ARG A 35 38.94 -43.28 3.77
N GLN A 36 38.92 -43.29 2.44
CA GLN A 36 39.95 -43.95 1.61
C GLN A 36 41.30 -43.23 1.77
N VAL A 37 41.29 -41.91 1.64
CA VAL A 37 42.49 -41.06 1.75
C VAL A 37 43.13 -41.20 3.13
N ARG A 38 42.32 -41.24 4.20
CA ARG A 38 42.79 -41.48 5.57
C ARG A 38 43.41 -42.87 5.75
N GLN A 39 42.79 -43.91 5.19
CA GLN A 39 43.29 -45.29 5.26
C GLN A 39 44.66 -45.45 4.60
N ILE A 40 44.90 -44.76 3.47
CA ILE A 40 46.19 -44.71 2.78
C ILE A 40 47.26 -44.13 3.71
N THR A 41 46.97 -43.03 4.40
CA THR A 41 47.92 -42.45 5.38
C THR A 41 48.15 -43.38 6.58
N ASP A 42 47.11 -44.00 7.13
CA ASP A 42 47.22 -44.93 8.26
C ASP A 42 47.99 -46.20 7.90
N SER A 43 47.94 -46.68 6.64
CA SER A 43 48.70 -47.84 6.16
C SER A 43 50.21 -47.53 6.15
N VAL A 44 50.60 -46.33 5.70
CA VAL A 44 51.98 -45.85 5.65
C VAL A 44 52.56 -45.69 7.06
N ILE A 45 51.76 -45.18 7.99
CA ILE A 45 52.16 -45.07 9.39
C ILE A 45 52.36 -46.46 10.01
N ARG A 46 51.42 -47.39 9.80
CA ARG A 46 51.54 -48.78 10.30
C ARG A 46 52.76 -49.49 9.74
N ALA A 47 53.05 -49.34 8.45
CA ALA A 47 54.24 -49.91 7.82
C ALA A 47 55.55 -49.39 8.45
N ARG A 48 55.56 -48.15 8.96
CA ARG A 48 56.72 -47.56 9.66
C ARG A 48 56.84 -47.98 11.12
N ARG A 49 55.73 -48.36 11.76
CA ARG A 49 55.72 -48.94 13.12
C ARG A 49 56.22 -50.38 13.18
N SER A 50 56.61 -50.99 12.06
CA SER A 50 57.16 -52.34 12.05
C SER A 50 58.41 -52.45 12.94
N PRO A 51 58.50 -53.44 13.86
CA PRO A 51 59.53 -53.52 14.91
C PRO A 51 60.97 -53.43 14.41
N SER A 52 61.23 -53.87 13.18
CA SER A 52 62.54 -53.86 12.53
C SER A 52 63.09 -52.45 12.23
N THR A 53 62.25 -51.42 12.26
CA THR A 53 62.69 -50.01 12.07
C THR A 53 62.91 -49.29 13.40
N PHE A 54 62.26 -49.75 14.47
CA PHE A 54 62.28 -49.13 15.80
C PHE A 54 63.61 -49.34 16.53
N LEU A 55 64.27 -50.48 16.31
CA LEU A 55 65.60 -50.78 16.86
C LEU A 55 66.70 -49.86 16.31
N VAL A 56 66.60 -49.41 15.04
CA VAL A 56 67.61 -48.51 14.44
C VAL A 56 67.48 -47.07 14.94
N PHE A 57 66.27 -46.62 15.28
CA PHE A 57 66.04 -45.27 15.80
C PHE A 57 66.36 -45.13 17.29
N SER A 58 66.11 -46.18 18.09
CA SER A 58 66.43 -46.19 19.52
C SER A 58 67.95 -46.15 19.77
N ILE A 59 68.74 -46.75 18.87
CA ILE A 59 70.20 -46.77 18.97
C ILE A 59 70.82 -45.43 18.55
N ASN A 60 70.26 -44.73 17.55
CA ASN A 60 70.82 -43.44 17.09
C ASN A 60 70.43 -42.23 17.96
N ARG A 61 69.38 -42.31 18.80
CA ARG A 61 69.02 -41.23 19.74
C ARG A 61 69.82 -41.27 21.05
N LEU A 62 70.52 -42.36 21.34
CA LEU A 62 71.39 -42.48 22.52
C LEU A 62 72.77 -41.82 22.30
N SER A 63 73.08 -41.36 21.08
CA SER A 63 74.38 -40.78 20.73
C SER A 63 74.44 -39.25 20.80
N SER A 64 73.32 -38.57 21.07
CA SER A 64 73.29 -37.11 21.16
C SER A 64 72.37 -36.59 22.27
N SER A 65 73.03 -36.02 23.28
CA SER A 65 72.57 -35.09 24.32
C SER A 65 71.66 -35.59 25.45
N SER A 66 72.28 -35.56 26.61
CA SER A 66 71.74 -35.26 27.93
C SER A 66 70.82 -34.03 27.97
N SER A 67 69.96 -34.01 29.00
CA SER A 67 69.10 -32.93 29.50
C SER A 67 67.79 -32.63 28.74
N SER A 68 66.70 -33.26 29.20
CA SER A 68 65.61 -32.59 29.93
C SER A 68 64.36 -33.47 29.90
N GLN A 69 64.01 -33.97 31.09
CA GLN A 69 62.74 -34.65 31.35
C GLN A 69 61.61 -33.62 31.27
N ALA A 70 60.91 -33.60 30.14
CA ALA A 70 59.50 -33.29 30.09
C ALA A 70 58.82 -34.52 29.48
N ALA A 71 57.77 -35.03 30.14
CA ALA A 71 56.96 -36.13 29.67
C ALA A 71 56.23 -35.73 28.38
N LEU A 72 56.93 -35.80 27.24
CA LEU A 72 56.41 -35.66 25.90
C LEU A 72 55.64 -36.94 25.56
N VAL A 73 54.35 -36.81 25.25
CA VAL A 73 53.58 -37.86 24.58
C VAL A 73 54.37 -38.29 23.33
N PRO A 74 54.96 -39.49 23.29
CA PRO A 74 55.79 -39.91 22.17
C PRO A 74 54.85 -40.25 21.01
N GLY A 75 54.85 -39.45 19.95
CA GLY A 75 54.07 -39.81 18.77
C GLY A 75 53.99 -38.77 17.66
N TYR A 76 53.77 -37.49 17.97
CA TYR A 76 53.42 -36.51 16.92
C TYR A 76 54.63 -35.97 16.14
N ASN A 77 55.74 -35.65 16.83
CA ASN A 77 56.90 -35.01 16.20
C ASN A 77 57.57 -35.85 15.09
N GLU A 78 57.51 -37.19 15.17
CA GLU A 78 58.09 -38.08 14.15
C GLU A 78 57.24 -38.17 12.87
N TYR A 79 55.93 -37.94 12.99
CA TYR A 79 55.02 -37.87 11.84
C TYR A 79 55.04 -36.50 11.19
N ASP A 80 55.19 -35.44 11.99
CA ASP A 80 55.28 -34.05 11.54
C ASP A 80 56.41 -33.87 10.52
N ASP A 81 57.64 -34.26 10.87
CA ASP A 81 58.81 -34.14 9.97
C ASP A 81 58.65 -34.97 8.69
N PHE A 82 58.06 -36.17 8.83
CA PHE A 82 57.86 -37.05 7.70
C PHE A 82 56.86 -36.49 6.69
N PHE A 83 55.66 -36.13 7.16
CA PHE A 83 54.62 -35.62 6.27
C PHE A 83 55.00 -34.26 5.71
N GLN A 84 55.66 -33.39 6.49
CA GLN A 84 56.18 -32.13 5.96
C GLN A 84 57.15 -32.36 4.81
N THR A 85 58.13 -33.24 4.97
CA THR A 85 59.12 -33.53 3.91
C THR A 85 58.41 -34.03 2.64
N ARG A 86 57.35 -34.83 2.79
CA ARG A 86 56.59 -35.37 1.64
C ARG A 86 55.63 -34.39 1.01
N LEU A 87 55.06 -33.47 1.78
CA LEU A 87 54.24 -32.39 1.25
C LEU A 87 55.08 -31.40 0.42
N ILE A 88 56.35 -31.17 0.78
CA ILE A 88 57.27 -30.37 -0.03
C ILE A 88 57.49 -30.99 -1.41
N ASP A 89 57.60 -32.32 -1.51
CA ASP A 89 57.71 -33.04 -2.80
C ASP A 89 56.51 -32.78 -3.73
N LEU A 90 55.36 -32.34 -3.20
CA LEU A 90 54.10 -32.12 -3.90
C LEU A 90 53.78 -30.65 -4.21
N GLN A 91 54.67 -29.70 -3.90
CA GLN A 91 54.37 -28.26 -3.95
C GLN A 91 53.91 -27.72 -5.32
N TYR A 92 54.16 -28.48 -6.39
CA TYR A 92 53.78 -28.16 -7.78
C TYR A 92 52.53 -28.92 -8.27
N GLU A 93 52.00 -29.85 -7.48
CA GLU A 93 50.81 -30.65 -7.80
C GLU A 93 49.66 -30.27 -6.86
N LEU A 94 49.06 -29.10 -7.08
CA LEU A 94 48.11 -28.45 -6.15
C LEU A 94 47.07 -29.41 -5.53
N TRP A 95 46.25 -30.05 -6.37
CA TRP A 95 45.15 -30.89 -5.89
C TRP A 95 45.61 -32.16 -5.16
N ILE A 96 46.80 -32.65 -5.49
CA ILE A 96 47.42 -33.82 -4.84
C ILE A 96 48.03 -33.37 -3.52
N TYR A 97 48.67 -32.20 -3.47
CA TYR A 97 49.16 -31.58 -2.24
C TYR A 97 48.03 -31.39 -1.21
N GLU A 98 46.89 -30.86 -1.64
CA GLU A 98 45.75 -30.62 -0.74
C GLU A 98 45.07 -31.90 -0.28
N THR A 99 44.92 -32.87 -1.19
CA THR A 99 44.45 -34.22 -0.83
C THR A 99 45.39 -34.83 0.22
N ALA A 100 46.70 -34.74 0.00
CA ALA A 100 47.72 -35.24 0.91
C ALA A 100 47.74 -34.51 2.26
N LEU A 101 47.46 -33.20 2.25
CA LEU A 101 47.33 -32.40 3.46
C LEU A 101 46.11 -32.86 4.28
N ILE A 102 44.92 -32.94 3.67
CA ILE A 102 43.71 -33.48 4.32
C ILE A 102 43.98 -34.88 4.86
N ALA A 103 44.68 -35.72 4.09
CA ALA A 103 45.02 -37.10 4.47
C ALA A 103 45.86 -37.23 5.73
N CYS A 104 46.64 -36.20 6.09
CA CYS A 104 47.57 -36.24 7.21
C CYS A 104 47.14 -35.39 8.41
N LEU A 105 46.10 -34.54 8.29
CA LEU A 105 45.63 -33.65 9.37
C LEU A 105 45.30 -34.40 10.67
N HIS A 106 44.77 -35.62 10.61
CA HIS A 106 44.45 -36.45 11.79
C HIS A 106 45.68 -37.00 12.54
N LYS A 107 46.89 -36.79 12.00
CA LYS A 107 48.17 -37.32 12.54
C LYS A 107 49.20 -36.25 12.84
N LEU A 108 49.03 -35.05 12.30
CA LEU A 108 49.89 -33.92 12.59
C LEU A 108 49.63 -33.38 14.01
N SER A 109 50.67 -32.85 14.64
CA SER A 109 50.51 -32.04 15.86
C SER A 109 49.73 -30.76 15.59
N TYR A 110 49.21 -30.15 16.66
CA TYR A 110 48.54 -28.85 16.61
C TYR A 110 49.38 -27.79 15.88
N ASP A 111 50.62 -27.57 16.36
CA ASP A 111 51.52 -26.55 15.83
C ASP A 111 51.86 -26.81 14.36
N LYS A 112 52.10 -28.08 14.00
CA LYS A 112 52.48 -28.44 12.64
C LYS A 112 51.33 -28.26 11.66
N ALA A 113 50.13 -28.70 12.02
CA ALA A 113 48.96 -28.59 11.16
C ALA A 113 48.60 -27.12 10.89
N ARG A 114 48.61 -26.27 11.93
CA ARG A 114 48.34 -24.82 11.77
C ARG A 114 49.46 -24.12 11.01
N GLN A 115 50.73 -24.44 11.25
CA GLN A 115 51.84 -23.88 10.49
C GLN A 115 51.74 -24.18 8.98
N LEU A 116 51.37 -25.41 8.59
CA LEU A 116 51.21 -25.77 7.18
C LEU A 116 50.07 -25.00 6.51
N LEU A 117 48.93 -24.85 7.20
CA LEU A 117 47.80 -24.07 6.71
C LEU A 117 48.09 -22.57 6.67
N HIS A 118 48.84 -22.06 7.66
CA HIS A 118 49.26 -20.66 7.68
C HIS A 118 50.18 -20.33 6.52
N ARG A 119 51.15 -21.20 6.18
CA ARG A 119 52.00 -21.03 5.00
C ARG A 119 51.20 -21.04 3.70
N LEU A 120 50.20 -21.91 3.60
CA LEU A 120 49.31 -21.95 2.43
C LEU A 120 48.50 -20.65 2.32
N CYS A 121 47.99 -20.14 3.45
CA CYS A 121 47.31 -18.85 3.52
C CYS A 121 48.21 -17.68 3.10
N GLN A 122 49.44 -17.61 3.63
CA GLN A 122 50.42 -16.57 3.26
C GLN A 122 50.72 -16.59 1.77
N ARG A 123 50.96 -17.78 1.19
CA ARG A 123 51.14 -17.94 -0.25
C ARG A 123 49.95 -17.36 -1.02
N ILE A 124 48.71 -17.67 -0.61
CA ILE A 124 47.51 -17.12 -1.26
C ILE A 124 47.45 -15.60 -1.16
N LEU A 125 47.87 -15.00 -0.04
CA LEU A 125 47.85 -13.55 0.14
C LEU A 125 48.91 -12.84 -0.70
N GLU A 126 50.11 -13.43 -0.80
CA GLU A 126 51.25 -12.91 -1.55
C GLU A 126 51.11 -13.09 -3.08
N ASP A 127 50.43 -14.14 -3.52
CA ASP A 127 50.31 -14.51 -4.93
C ASP A 127 49.32 -13.61 -5.69
N ILE A 128 49.71 -13.14 -6.88
CA ILE A 128 48.90 -12.30 -7.78
C ILE A 128 48.49 -13.10 -9.04
N ASP A 129 48.97 -14.34 -9.18
CA ASP A 129 48.92 -15.10 -10.43
C ASP A 129 47.54 -15.70 -10.77
N GLU A 130 47.46 -16.22 -12.00
CA GLU A 130 46.30 -16.88 -12.62
C GLU A 130 45.77 -18.09 -11.81
N HIS A 131 46.62 -18.72 -11.00
CA HIS A 131 46.28 -19.91 -10.19
C HIS A 131 45.71 -19.58 -8.79
N THR A 132 45.58 -18.30 -8.45
CA THR A 132 45.09 -17.86 -7.13
C THR A 132 43.72 -18.44 -6.79
N ASP A 133 42.83 -18.60 -7.78
CA ASP A 133 41.47 -19.08 -7.58
C ASP A 133 41.43 -20.56 -7.18
N ASP A 134 42.28 -21.38 -7.80
CA ASP A 134 42.42 -22.79 -7.47
C ASP A 134 43.05 -22.97 -6.08
N LEU A 135 44.08 -22.20 -5.76
CA LEU A 135 44.71 -22.21 -4.43
C LEU A 135 43.72 -21.82 -3.33
N LEU A 136 42.90 -20.79 -3.56
CA LEU A 136 41.92 -20.29 -2.60
C LEU A 136 40.79 -21.30 -2.40
N LYS A 137 40.28 -21.89 -3.49
CA LYS A 137 39.28 -22.95 -3.45
C LYS A 137 39.76 -24.14 -2.63
N GLY A 138 40.95 -24.62 -2.94
CA GLY A 138 41.53 -25.78 -2.30
C GLY A 138 41.86 -25.53 -0.83
N TYR A 139 42.40 -24.36 -0.49
CA TYR A 139 42.60 -23.92 0.89
C TYR A 139 41.32 -23.95 1.72
N LEU A 140 40.23 -23.37 1.21
CA LEU A 140 38.94 -23.35 1.89
C LEU A 140 38.39 -24.78 2.08
N GLN A 141 38.57 -25.66 1.10
CA GLN A 141 38.20 -27.08 1.23
C GLN A 141 39.02 -27.78 2.31
N VAL A 142 40.34 -27.56 2.37
CA VAL A 142 41.20 -28.13 3.42
C VAL A 142 40.76 -27.65 4.81
N LEU A 143 40.50 -26.34 4.99
CA LEU A 143 40.00 -25.78 6.26
C LEU A 143 38.65 -26.36 6.66
N MET A 144 37.75 -26.59 5.72
CA MET A 144 36.47 -27.23 5.96
C MET A 144 36.65 -28.67 6.51
N TYR A 145 37.64 -29.43 6.02
CA TYR A 145 37.94 -30.77 6.53
C TYR A 145 38.77 -30.78 7.82
N ALA A 146 39.48 -29.70 8.14
CA ALA A 146 40.43 -29.67 9.24
C ALA A 146 39.82 -30.04 10.60
N HIS A 147 38.65 -29.49 10.93
CA HIS A 147 37.91 -29.88 12.14
C HIS A 147 37.40 -31.32 12.11
N MET A 148 37.03 -31.83 10.93
CA MET A 148 36.54 -33.21 10.80
C MET A 148 37.63 -34.25 11.02
N GLU A 149 38.86 -33.96 10.57
CA GLU A 149 39.99 -34.87 10.71
C GLU A 149 40.74 -34.69 12.03
N ASN A 150 40.79 -33.47 12.57
CA ASN A 150 41.47 -33.16 13.81
C ASN A 150 40.65 -32.16 14.67
N PRO A 151 39.57 -32.61 15.31
CA PRO A 151 38.67 -31.74 16.08
C PRO A 151 39.33 -31.13 17.32
N THR A 152 40.44 -31.70 17.79
CA THR A 152 41.22 -31.16 18.90
C THR A 152 42.04 -29.94 18.52
N SER A 153 42.45 -29.84 17.24
CA SER A 153 43.33 -28.76 16.78
C SER A 153 42.63 -27.61 16.05
N PHE A 154 41.41 -27.86 15.57
CA PHE A 154 40.65 -26.90 14.77
C PHE A 154 39.26 -26.71 15.33
N GLN A 155 38.79 -25.47 15.32
CA GLN A 155 37.47 -25.14 15.83
C GLN A 155 36.40 -25.42 14.78
N SER A 156 35.23 -25.88 15.22
CA SER A 156 34.07 -26.10 14.32
C SER A 156 33.66 -24.83 13.57
N ARG A 157 33.84 -23.66 14.20
CA ARG A 157 33.53 -22.35 13.60
C ARG A 157 34.40 -22.06 12.37
N GLU A 158 35.72 -22.24 12.47
CA GLU A 158 36.66 -22.03 11.36
C GLU A 158 36.27 -22.84 10.12
N SER A 159 35.95 -24.13 10.31
CA SER A 159 35.52 -25.00 9.21
C SER A 159 34.15 -24.62 8.62
N LYS A 160 33.21 -24.14 9.45
CA LYS A 160 31.90 -23.64 8.98
C LYS A 160 32.04 -22.35 8.17
N SER A 161 32.85 -21.40 8.63
CA SER A 161 33.11 -20.15 7.92
C SER A 161 33.85 -20.40 6.60
N ALA A 162 34.80 -21.34 6.58
CA ALA A 162 35.47 -21.76 5.34
C ALA A 162 34.49 -22.41 4.35
N ALA A 163 33.57 -23.25 4.82
CA ALA A 163 32.52 -23.83 3.97
C ALA A 163 31.59 -22.76 3.38
N GLN A 164 31.19 -21.77 4.17
CA GLN A 164 30.37 -20.65 3.70
C GLN A 164 31.13 -19.82 2.65
N LEU A 165 32.39 -19.47 2.91
CA LEU A 165 33.26 -18.76 1.95
C LEU A 165 33.42 -19.53 0.65
N LEU A 166 33.57 -20.85 0.72
CA LEU A 166 33.67 -21.71 -0.46
C LEU A 166 32.38 -21.69 -1.27
N ILE A 167 31.21 -21.77 -0.62
CA ILE A 167 29.91 -21.65 -1.29
C ILE A 167 29.83 -20.32 -2.03
N ILE A 168 30.12 -19.21 -1.34
CA ILE A 168 30.10 -17.85 -1.92
C ILE A 168 31.06 -17.74 -3.12
N PHE A 169 32.25 -18.30 -2.99
CA PHE A 169 33.27 -18.28 -4.03
C PHE A 169 32.84 -19.07 -5.27
N LEU A 170 32.28 -20.27 -5.08
CA LEU A 170 31.84 -21.14 -6.18
C LEU A 170 30.54 -20.65 -6.84
N ASN A 171 29.66 -20.00 -6.07
CA ASN A 171 28.33 -19.59 -6.49
C ASN A 171 28.20 -18.09 -6.68
N ALA A 172 29.28 -17.38 -7.01
CA ALA A 172 29.33 -15.93 -7.24
C ALA A 172 28.23 -15.35 -8.17
N ARG A 173 27.52 -16.20 -8.94
CA ARG A 173 26.40 -15.84 -9.83
C ARG A 173 25.00 -16.06 -9.23
N ASN A 174 24.86 -16.75 -8.10
CA ASN A 174 23.57 -17.14 -7.52
C ASN A 174 23.05 -16.13 -6.49
N ARG A 175 21.77 -15.78 -6.60
CA ARG A 175 21.12 -14.70 -5.84
C ARG A 175 20.80 -15.04 -4.37
N GLY A 176 20.85 -16.32 -3.99
CA GLY A 176 20.38 -16.79 -2.68
C GLY A 176 21.35 -16.58 -1.51
N GLU A 177 22.55 -16.05 -1.74
CA GLU A 177 23.67 -16.21 -0.80
C GLU A 177 24.02 -14.95 0.00
N PHE A 178 23.45 -13.79 -0.32
CA PHE A 178 23.73 -12.54 0.41
C PHE A 178 23.40 -12.64 1.92
N PRO A 179 22.29 -13.27 2.36
CA PRO A 179 22.04 -13.44 3.79
C PRO A 179 23.05 -14.35 4.51
N LEU A 180 23.73 -15.25 3.78
CA LEU A 180 24.79 -16.09 4.35
C LEU A 180 26.05 -15.27 4.64
N ILE A 181 26.31 -14.25 3.82
CA ILE A 181 27.49 -13.37 3.98
C ILE A 181 27.35 -12.46 5.18
N TRP A 182 26.15 -11.98 5.48
CA TRP A 182 25.95 -11.19 6.71
C TRP A 182 26.19 -12.00 7.97
N ARG A 183 25.72 -13.26 8.00
CA ARG A 183 26.02 -14.18 9.09
C ARG A 183 27.51 -14.48 9.18
N LEU A 184 28.16 -14.74 8.05
CA LEU A 184 29.60 -14.95 8.02
C LEU A 184 30.31 -13.73 8.62
N VAL A 185 30.06 -12.53 8.09
CA VAL A 185 30.69 -11.27 8.52
C VAL A 185 30.41 -10.94 9.99
N GLU A 186 29.25 -11.31 10.52
CA GLU A 186 28.92 -11.25 11.94
C GLU A 186 29.77 -12.25 12.76
N GLU A 187 29.86 -13.51 12.34
CA GLU A 187 30.70 -14.53 12.98
C GLU A 187 32.19 -14.11 12.99
N MET A 188 32.66 -13.48 11.91
CA MET A 188 34.03 -12.95 11.81
C MET A 188 34.28 -11.79 12.77
N GLY A 189 33.29 -10.91 12.94
CA GLY A 189 33.38 -9.73 13.81
C GLY A 189 33.50 -10.10 15.29
N ASN A 190 33.07 -11.31 15.66
CA ASN A 190 33.00 -11.75 17.05
C ASN A 190 34.28 -12.45 17.54
N GLU A 191 34.91 -13.37 16.78
CA GLU A 191 35.95 -14.23 17.40
C GLU A 191 36.74 -15.18 16.46
N LEU A 192 36.79 -14.95 15.14
CA LEU A 192 37.53 -15.87 14.25
C LEU A 192 39.05 -15.83 14.48
N SER A 193 39.70 -16.98 14.29
CA SER A 193 41.17 -17.07 14.34
C SER A 193 41.78 -16.30 13.17
N GLU A 194 42.44 -15.17 13.50
CA GLU A 194 43.22 -14.38 12.54
C GLU A 194 44.33 -15.19 11.85
N GLU A 195 44.72 -16.33 12.42
CA GLU A 195 45.79 -17.17 11.89
C GLU A 195 45.39 -17.96 10.63
N LEU A 196 44.16 -18.48 10.58
CA LEU A 196 43.66 -19.36 9.51
C LEU A 196 42.63 -18.69 8.61
N LEU A 197 41.88 -17.71 9.12
CA LEU A 197 40.95 -16.93 8.29
C LEU A 197 41.21 -15.43 8.53
N PRO A 198 42.40 -14.91 8.14
CA PRO A 198 42.69 -13.49 8.27
C PRO A 198 41.72 -12.67 7.40
N MET A 199 41.38 -11.47 7.88
CA MET A 199 40.47 -10.57 7.16
C MET A 199 40.92 -10.27 5.73
N ALA A 200 42.23 -10.20 5.48
CA ALA A 200 42.78 -10.01 4.14
C ALA A 200 42.46 -11.17 3.18
N LEU A 201 42.41 -12.41 3.68
CA LEU A 201 42.03 -13.56 2.87
C LEU A 201 40.55 -13.46 2.54
N VAL A 202 39.71 -13.16 3.53
CA VAL A 202 38.27 -13.04 3.32
C VAL A 202 37.93 -11.91 2.35
N GLU A 203 38.61 -10.77 2.48
CA GLU A 203 38.56 -9.68 1.52
C GLU A 203 38.90 -10.18 0.11
N LYS A 204 40.01 -10.91 -0.05
CA LYS A 204 40.44 -11.47 -1.33
C LYS A 204 39.40 -12.44 -1.92
N VAL A 205 38.80 -13.33 -1.09
CA VAL A 205 37.72 -14.25 -1.50
C VAL A 205 36.52 -13.45 -2.02
N LEU A 206 36.04 -12.47 -1.25
CA LEU A 206 34.84 -11.68 -1.60
C LEU A 206 35.04 -10.80 -2.84
N LEU A 207 36.25 -10.23 -3.01
CA LEU A 207 36.62 -9.45 -4.20
C LEU A 207 36.70 -10.34 -5.44
N ARG A 208 37.34 -11.52 -5.34
CA ARG A 208 37.40 -12.49 -6.46
C ARG A 208 36.01 -13.01 -6.83
N ALA A 209 35.15 -13.25 -5.85
CA ALA A 209 33.74 -13.60 -6.06
C ALA A 209 32.89 -12.43 -6.60
N ARG A 210 33.47 -11.22 -6.76
CA ARG A 210 32.78 -9.99 -7.18
C ARG A 210 31.52 -9.71 -6.37
N TYR A 211 31.59 -9.99 -5.08
CA TYR A 211 30.42 -9.95 -4.21
C TYR A 211 29.76 -8.57 -4.19
N GLY A 212 30.56 -7.52 -3.96
CA GLY A 212 30.07 -6.14 -3.91
C GLY A 212 29.43 -5.68 -5.21
N GLU A 213 30.01 -6.04 -6.37
CA GLU A 213 29.43 -5.74 -7.69
C GLU A 213 28.10 -6.46 -7.90
N SER A 214 28.04 -7.75 -7.56
CA SER A 214 26.83 -8.57 -7.68
C SER A 214 25.71 -8.08 -6.75
N LEU A 215 26.05 -7.66 -5.52
CA LEU A 215 25.11 -7.05 -4.58
C LEU A 215 24.61 -5.70 -5.11
N SER A 216 25.51 -4.83 -5.55
CA SER A 216 25.16 -3.49 -6.07
C SER A 216 24.22 -3.60 -7.26
N ARG A 217 24.55 -4.47 -8.24
CA ARG A 217 23.70 -4.72 -9.40
C ARG A 217 22.31 -5.24 -9.02
N GLN A 218 22.21 -6.10 -8.01
CA GLN A 218 20.90 -6.60 -7.57
C GLN A 218 20.08 -5.55 -6.84
N LEU A 219 20.74 -4.74 -6.01
CA LEU A 219 20.09 -3.61 -5.36
C LEU A 219 19.61 -2.58 -6.39
N GLU A 220 20.41 -2.27 -7.41
CA GLU A 220 20.00 -1.42 -8.54
C GLU A 220 18.75 -1.97 -9.23
N VAL A 221 18.72 -3.26 -9.60
CA VAL A 221 17.54 -3.90 -10.20
C VAL A 221 16.31 -3.77 -9.30
N PHE A 222 16.45 -4.03 -7.99
CA PHE A 222 15.32 -3.87 -7.08
C PHE A 222 14.89 -2.42 -6.89
N MET A 223 15.81 -1.47 -6.92
CA MET A 223 15.50 -0.04 -6.82
C MET A 223 14.82 0.48 -8.10
N ASP A 224 15.25 0.02 -9.28
CA ASP A 224 14.65 0.37 -10.58
C ASP A 224 13.20 -0.13 -10.70
N ASP A 225 12.92 -1.32 -10.15
CA ASP A 225 11.57 -1.88 -10.08
C ASP A 225 10.80 -1.46 -8.81
N LEU A 226 11.41 -0.64 -7.95
CA LEU A 226 10.87 -0.21 -6.65
C LEU A 226 10.34 -1.39 -5.80
N SER A 227 11.09 -2.49 -5.83
CA SER A 227 10.91 -3.67 -4.98
C SER A 227 11.67 -3.47 -3.68
N LEU A 228 11.26 -2.45 -2.92
CA LEU A 228 11.93 -2.00 -1.70
C LEU A 228 11.96 -3.09 -0.64
N HIS A 229 10.95 -3.96 -0.54
CA HIS A 229 10.95 -5.06 0.44
C HIS A 229 11.98 -6.11 0.08
N SER A 230 12.05 -6.48 -1.20
CA SER A 230 13.09 -7.39 -1.71
C SER A 230 14.49 -6.82 -1.52
N ALA A 231 14.70 -5.52 -1.78
CA ALA A 231 15.96 -4.84 -1.49
C ALA A 231 16.30 -4.87 0.01
N PHE A 232 15.34 -4.55 0.89
CA PHE A 232 15.54 -4.53 2.33
C PHE A 232 15.92 -5.90 2.88
N LYS A 233 15.23 -6.96 2.47
CA LYS A 233 15.59 -8.35 2.84
C LYS A 233 17.00 -8.74 2.43
N LEU A 234 17.51 -8.17 1.34
CA LEU A 234 18.87 -8.45 0.88
C LEU A 234 19.93 -7.86 1.83
N VAL A 235 19.63 -6.75 2.50
CA VAL A 235 20.58 -5.98 3.31
C VAL A 235 20.23 -5.90 4.79
N GLU A 236 19.14 -6.51 5.25
CA GLU A 236 18.70 -6.41 6.66
C GLU A 236 19.76 -6.90 7.66
N GLY A 237 20.57 -7.89 7.27
CA GLY A 237 21.68 -8.43 8.07
C GLY A 237 22.87 -7.47 8.20
N LEU A 238 22.97 -6.45 7.35
CA LEU A 238 24.07 -5.50 7.33
C LEU A 238 24.16 -4.68 8.63
N LYS A 239 23.01 -4.41 9.25
CA LYS A 239 22.93 -3.67 10.52
C LYS A 239 23.72 -4.37 11.65
N VAL A 240 23.65 -5.70 11.69
CA VAL A 240 24.38 -6.49 12.70
C VAL A 240 25.87 -6.49 12.39
N ALA A 241 26.24 -6.70 11.12
CA ALA A 241 27.63 -6.61 10.67
C ALA A 241 28.26 -5.24 10.97
N MET A 242 27.49 -4.15 10.86
CA MET A 242 27.94 -2.80 11.20
C MET A 242 28.21 -2.58 12.69
N CYS A 243 27.83 -3.49 13.60
CA CYS A 243 28.15 -3.34 15.03
C CYS A 243 29.62 -3.69 15.35
N HIS A 244 30.35 -4.32 14.41
CA HIS A 244 31.72 -4.78 14.60
C HIS A 244 32.73 -3.99 13.75
N PRO A 245 33.76 -3.35 14.33
CA PRO A 245 34.73 -2.54 13.58
C PRO A 245 35.47 -3.30 12.47
N ARG A 246 35.81 -4.58 12.71
CA ARG A 246 36.48 -5.43 11.71
C ARG A 246 35.60 -5.65 10.47
N SER A 247 34.32 -5.93 10.71
CA SER A 247 33.31 -6.12 9.68
C SER A 247 33.08 -4.83 8.89
N GLN A 248 33.01 -3.67 9.56
CA GLN A 248 32.94 -2.37 8.88
C GLN A 248 34.14 -2.13 7.95
N CYS A 249 35.37 -2.44 8.40
CA CYS A 249 36.58 -2.27 7.58
C CYS A 249 36.55 -3.15 6.33
N LEU A 250 36.11 -4.41 6.45
CA LEU A 250 35.95 -5.31 5.31
C LEU A 250 34.87 -4.82 4.33
N LEU A 251 33.70 -4.45 4.87
CA LEU A 251 32.59 -3.94 4.06
C LEU A 251 32.97 -2.64 3.34
N GLY A 252 33.73 -1.74 3.97
CA GLY A 252 34.19 -0.51 3.33
C GLY A 252 35.04 -0.75 2.08
N LYS A 253 35.74 -1.89 2.00
CA LYS A 253 36.54 -2.26 0.82
C LYS A 253 35.74 -3.05 -0.21
N VAL A 254 34.92 -4.00 0.23
CA VAL A 254 34.18 -4.91 -0.66
C VAL A 254 32.89 -4.28 -1.19
N PHE A 255 32.19 -3.49 -0.37
CA PHE A 255 30.91 -2.85 -0.68
C PHE A 255 30.86 -1.43 -0.10
N PRO A 256 31.52 -0.43 -0.73
CA PRO A 256 31.73 0.89 -0.14
C PRO A 256 30.46 1.62 0.32
N GLN A 257 29.32 1.36 -0.33
CA GLN A 257 28.02 1.96 -0.02
C GLN A 257 27.29 1.29 1.16
N PHE A 258 27.92 0.36 1.89
CA PHE A 258 27.30 -0.38 3.00
C PHE A 258 26.66 0.53 4.06
N PHE A 259 27.25 1.69 4.35
CA PHE A 259 26.74 2.60 5.38
C PHE A 259 25.33 3.13 5.07
N ILE A 260 25.02 3.37 3.79
CA ILE A 260 23.69 3.82 3.32
C ILE A 260 22.66 2.73 3.61
N TRP A 261 22.98 1.51 3.20
CA TRP A 261 22.06 0.37 3.29
C TRP A 261 21.89 -0.16 4.72
N GLY A 262 22.92 -0.09 5.55
CA GLY A 262 22.81 -0.56 6.94
C GLY A 262 22.25 0.48 7.91
N ALA A 263 22.26 1.77 7.54
CA ALA A 263 21.51 2.80 8.25
C ALA A 263 20.01 2.77 7.94
N TRP A 264 19.61 2.21 6.79
CA TRP A 264 18.24 2.17 6.31
C TRP A 264 17.30 1.39 7.25
N LYS A 265 16.20 2.03 7.67
CA LYS A 265 15.18 1.43 8.54
C LYS A 265 13.77 1.74 8.04
N PRO A 266 13.32 1.09 6.95
CA PRO A 266 11.97 1.27 6.43
C PRO A 266 10.93 0.60 7.34
N ASP A 267 9.68 1.03 7.21
CA ASP A 267 8.55 0.23 7.64
C ASP A 267 8.41 -0.99 6.74
N SER A 268 8.90 -2.14 7.22
CA SER A 268 8.88 -3.42 6.48
C SER A 268 7.46 -3.86 6.12
N LYS A 269 6.44 -3.55 6.93
CA LYS A 269 5.05 -3.93 6.63
C LYS A 269 4.53 -3.14 5.44
N ARG A 270 4.77 -1.83 5.46
CA ARG A 270 4.41 -0.89 4.39
C ARG A 270 5.03 -1.29 3.04
N ILE A 271 6.36 -1.42 2.98
CA ILE A 271 7.04 -1.76 1.73
C ILE A 271 6.67 -3.17 1.24
N SER A 272 6.40 -4.12 2.15
CA SER A 272 5.91 -5.44 1.78
C SER A 272 4.49 -5.41 1.23
N MET A 273 3.63 -4.54 1.73
CA MET A 273 2.27 -4.36 1.22
C MET A 273 2.34 -3.79 -0.19
N TRP A 274 3.08 -2.69 -0.39
CA TRP A 274 3.21 -2.06 -1.71
C TRP A 274 3.74 -3.01 -2.79
N GLU A 275 4.76 -3.82 -2.48
CA GLU A 275 5.30 -4.80 -3.43
C GLU A 275 4.30 -5.92 -3.78
N LYS A 276 3.31 -6.19 -2.91
CA LYS A 276 2.25 -7.18 -3.14
C LYS A 276 1.03 -6.61 -3.84
N THR A 277 0.64 -5.36 -3.53
CA THR A 277 -0.63 -4.77 -3.97
C THR A 277 -0.47 -3.88 -5.20
N LEU A 278 0.67 -3.20 -5.36
CA LEU A 278 0.90 -2.28 -6.47
C LEU A 278 1.55 -2.99 -7.65
N SER A 279 1.04 -2.71 -8.85
CA SER A 279 1.69 -3.17 -10.08
C SER A 279 3.05 -2.47 -10.30
N VAL A 280 3.93 -3.07 -11.10
CA VAL A 280 5.23 -2.46 -11.45
C VAL A 280 5.04 -1.07 -12.08
N GLN A 281 4.02 -0.89 -12.92
CA GLN A 281 3.73 0.40 -13.56
C GLN A 281 3.30 1.46 -12.54
N GLN A 282 2.41 1.10 -11.60
CA GLN A 282 1.98 2.00 -10.53
C GLN A 282 3.14 2.38 -9.63
N ARG A 283 4.00 1.42 -9.26
CA ARG A 283 5.20 1.71 -8.47
C ARG A 283 6.11 2.71 -9.18
N LYS A 284 6.39 2.49 -10.47
CA LYS A 284 7.21 3.42 -11.29
C LYS A 284 6.60 4.82 -11.36
N ARG A 285 5.27 4.93 -11.53
CA ARG A 285 4.60 6.24 -11.52
C ARG A 285 4.66 6.93 -10.16
N LEU A 286 4.51 6.19 -9.07
CA LEU A 286 4.63 6.67 -7.69
C LEU A 286 6.08 6.78 -7.19
N GLN A 287 7.09 6.55 -8.05
CA GLN A 287 8.50 6.57 -7.67
C GLN A 287 8.90 7.76 -6.79
N PRO A 288 8.50 9.03 -7.10
CA PRO A 288 8.92 10.18 -6.31
C PRO A 288 8.46 10.14 -4.84
N ILE A 289 7.41 9.36 -4.56
CA ILE A 289 6.85 9.17 -3.22
C ILE A 289 7.41 7.89 -2.60
N LEU A 290 7.38 6.75 -3.30
CA LEU A 290 7.82 5.47 -2.74
C LEU A 290 9.30 5.49 -2.32
N ILE A 291 10.15 6.20 -3.06
CA ILE A 291 11.58 6.34 -2.75
C ILE A 291 11.86 7.05 -1.42
N LEU A 292 10.88 7.79 -0.89
CA LEU A 292 10.96 8.43 0.43
C LEU A 292 11.15 7.43 1.57
N GLU A 293 10.64 6.21 1.39
CA GLU A 293 10.83 5.07 2.32
C GLU A 293 12.13 4.29 2.00
N GLY A 294 12.83 4.65 0.93
CA GLY A 294 14.12 4.08 0.55
C GLY A 294 15.30 4.59 1.39
N PRO A 295 16.49 4.03 1.16
CA PRO A 295 17.70 4.44 1.86
C PRO A 295 18.09 5.89 1.54
N ASP A 296 18.77 6.56 2.47
CA ASP A 296 19.28 7.91 2.26
C ASP A 296 20.48 7.89 1.30
N THR A 297 20.22 8.17 0.03
CA THR A 297 21.26 8.32 -1.00
C THR A 297 21.82 9.73 -1.07
N THR A 298 21.30 10.68 -0.28
CA THR A 298 21.85 12.02 -0.22
C THR A 298 23.18 11.95 0.54
N ARG A 299 24.28 12.37 -0.10
CA ARG A 299 25.63 12.37 0.48
C ARG A 299 25.78 13.24 1.74
N ALA A 300 24.70 13.83 2.23
CA ALA A 300 24.62 14.82 3.29
C ALA A 300 24.18 14.23 4.65
N GLY A 301 23.75 12.96 4.73
CA GLY A 301 23.27 12.38 5.98
C GLY A 301 23.37 10.87 6.02
N HIS A 302 23.65 10.33 7.21
CA HIS A 302 23.48 8.89 7.50
C HIS A 302 22.08 8.67 8.08
N ARG A 303 21.05 9.24 7.44
CA ARG A 303 19.69 9.14 7.96
C ARG A 303 19.12 7.77 7.63
N ALA A 304 18.16 7.36 8.45
CA ALA A 304 17.54 6.05 8.29
C ALA A 304 16.61 5.96 7.07
N LEU A 305 16.11 7.10 6.56
CA LEU A 305 15.15 7.19 5.47
C LEU A 305 15.38 8.46 4.67
N LEU A 306 15.15 8.40 3.36
CA LEU A 306 15.31 9.53 2.46
C LEU A 306 14.39 10.71 2.82
N ARG A 307 13.16 10.47 3.31
CA ARG A 307 12.24 11.55 3.77
C ARG A 307 12.77 12.37 4.94
N ARG A 308 13.72 11.83 5.72
CA ARG A 308 14.34 12.53 6.87
C ARG A 308 15.60 13.29 6.47
N SER A 309 15.96 13.22 5.20
CA SER A 309 17.07 13.92 4.60
C SER A 309 16.55 15.17 3.94
N SER A 310 17.38 16.21 3.86
CA SER A 310 17.03 17.50 3.26
C SER A 310 16.86 17.36 1.74
N CYS A 311 15.77 16.72 1.31
CA CYS A 311 15.55 16.31 -0.07
C CYS A 311 15.00 17.47 -0.90
N GLY A 312 15.69 17.77 -2.00
CA GLY A 312 15.32 18.81 -2.97
C GLY A 312 14.10 18.47 -3.83
N ILE A 313 13.63 17.22 -3.82
CA ILE A 313 12.54 16.73 -4.69
C ILE A 313 11.24 17.51 -4.46
N PHE A 314 11.03 17.98 -3.22
CA PHE A 314 9.85 18.73 -2.82
C PHE A 314 10.18 20.14 -2.30
N ARG A 315 11.41 20.66 -2.54
CA ARG A 315 11.78 22.02 -2.10
C ARG A 315 10.91 23.14 -2.70
N ASN A 316 10.21 22.84 -3.79
CA ASN A 316 9.29 23.76 -4.45
C ASN A 316 7.84 23.58 -4.00
N LEU A 317 7.55 22.70 -3.03
CA LEU A 317 6.23 22.63 -2.42
C LEU A 317 6.01 23.94 -1.66
N GLN A 318 5.13 24.80 -2.20
CA GLN A 318 4.57 25.90 -1.41
C GLN A 318 3.65 25.30 -0.37
N LEU A 319 4.23 24.87 0.75
CA LEU A 319 3.46 24.29 1.84
C LEU A 319 2.67 25.38 2.56
N PRO A 320 1.44 25.07 2.98
CA PRO A 320 0.73 25.91 3.93
C PRO A 320 1.62 26.15 5.15
N GLY A 321 1.78 27.40 5.59
CA GLY A 321 2.77 27.79 6.61
C GLY A 321 2.62 27.13 7.99
N HIS A 322 1.61 26.27 8.19
CA HIS A 322 1.38 25.51 9.41
C HIS A 322 1.92 24.07 9.38
N LEU A 323 2.28 23.52 8.21
CA LEU A 323 2.80 22.15 8.09
C LEU A 323 4.30 22.14 7.87
N GLN A 324 5.00 21.30 8.66
CA GLN A 324 6.41 21.01 8.41
C GLN A 324 6.54 20.07 7.19
N HIS A 325 7.60 20.22 6.40
CA HIS A 325 7.85 19.40 5.21
C HIS A 325 7.76 17.90 5.50
N ASP A 326 8.36 17.45 6.61
CA ASP A 326 8.33 16.05 7.04
C ASP A 326 6.91 15.50 7.24
N GLN A 327 5.99 16.29 7.80
CA GLN A 327 4.61 15.86 8.06
C GLN A 327 3.85 15.65 6.76
N VAL A 328 4.09 16.49 5.76
CA VAL A 328 3.46 16.38 4.43
C VAL A 328 3.93 15.11 3.74
N LEU A 329 5.22 14.79 3.80
CA LEU A 329 5.75 13.55 3.24
C LEU A 329 5.15 12.32 3.94
N ASP A 330 4.99 12.38 5.27
CA ASP A 330 4.38 11.30 6.05
C ASP A 330 2.90 11.09 5.63
N LEU A 331 2.13 12.16 5.49
CA LEU A 331 0.74 12.11 5.01
C LEU A 331 0.62 11.58 3.58
N MET A 332 1.54 11.95 2.68
CA MET A 332 1.56 11.42 1.31
C MET A 332 1.78 9.91 1.30
N LEU A 333 2.68 9.39 2.14
CA LEU A 333 2.92 7.95 2.27
C LEU A 333 1.71 7.23 2.87
N GLU A 334 1.07 7.81 3.89
CA GLU A 334 -0.17 7.27 4.48
C GLU A 334 -1.32 7.23 3.46
N ASN A 335 -1.43 8.24 2.60
CA ASN A 335 -2.43 8.26 1.53
C ASN A 335 -2.13 7.23 0.44
N VAL A 336 -0.87 6.93 0.15
CA VAL A 336 -0.50 5.80 -0.73
C VAL A 336 -0.86 4.47 -0.08
N ASP A 337 -0.63 4.30 1.23
CA ASP A 337 -1.03 3.09 1.97
C ASP A 337 -2.54 2.87 1.85
N GLN A 338 -3.34 3.89 2.15
CA GLN A 338 -4.79 3.82 2.06
C GLN A 338 -5.26 3.58 0.61
N ALA A 339 -4.68 4.27 -0.37
CA ALA A 339 -5.02 4.05 -1.78
C ALA A 339 -4.74 2.60 -2.23
N ALA A 340 -3.62 2.03 -1.79
CA ALA A 340 -3.27 0.64 -2.09
C ALA A 340 -4.30 -0.35 -1.51
N ASP A 341 -4.86 -0.07 -0.33
CA ASP A 341 -5.93 -0.86 0.27
C ASP A 341 -7.28 -0.71 -0.46
N HIS A 342 -7.57 0.47 -1.02
CA HIS A 342 -8.81 0.75 -1.75
C HIS A 342 -8.85 0.10 -3.15
N GLY A 343 -7.74 0.14 -3.88
CA GLY A 343 -7.60 -0.48 -5.20
C GLY A 343 -6.87 0.40 -6.22
N ALA A 344 -6.77 -0.12 -7.44
CA ALA A 344 -5.97 0.49 -8.50
C ALA A 344 -6.44 1.92 -8.85
N GLU A 345 -7.75 2.18 -8.86
CA GLU A 345 -8.32 3.48 -9.17
C GLU A 345 -7.92 4.55 -8.14
N ALA A 346 -7.84 4.19 -6.87
CA ALA A 346 -7.39 5.09 -5.81
C ALA A 346 -5.90 5.41 -5.96
N VAL A 347 -5.08 4.41 -6.29
CA VAL A 347 -3.65 4.58 -6.56
C VAL A 347 -3.43 5.53 -7.75
N GLU A 348 -4.24 5.38 -8.80
CA GLU A 348 -4.22 6.25 -9.98
C GLU A 348 -4.62 7.69 -9.65
N LEU A 349 -5.62 7.89 -8.78
CA LEU A 349 -5.99 9.21 -8.28
C LEU A 349 -4.82 9.89 -7.55
N VAL A 350 -4.20 9.17 -6.62
CA VAL A 350 -3.04 9.65 -5.85
C VAL A 350 -1.91 10.05 -6.78
N ALA A 351 -1.57 9.20 -7.75
CA ALA A 351 -0.54 9.50 -8.75
C ALA A 351 -0.88 10.76 -9.56
N THR A 352 -2.13 10.88 -10.02
CA THR A 352 -2.57 12.03 -10.84
C THR A 352 -2.57 13.35 -10.05
N ILE A 353 -2.88 13.31 -8.76
CA ILE A 353 -2.91 14.52 -7.92
C ILE A 353 -1.50 14.91 -7.48
N TYR A 354 -0.70 13.97 -6.97
CA TYR A 354 0.60 14.27 -6.38
C TYR A 354 1.75 14.35 -7.38
N ILE A 355 1.71 13.57 -8.47
CA ILE A 355 2.81 13.49 -9.43
C ILE A 355 2.52 14.37 -10.66
N ASP A 356 1.33 14.23 -11.24
CA ASP A 356 0.98 14.96 -12.47
C ASP A 356 0.45 16.38 -12.20
N GLY A 357 0.07 16.67 -10.95
CA GLY A 357 -0.23 18.03 -10.49
C GLY A 357 1.03 18.84 -10.30
N ASN A 358 1.60 19.39 -11.39
CA ASN A 358 2.72 20.31 -11.34
C ASN A 358 2.27 21.75 -11.67
N PRO A 359 2.37 22.73 -10.75
CA PRO A 359 2.89 22.62 -9.39
C PRO A 359 1.95 21.85 -8.45
N PHE A 360 2.50 21.29 -7.36
CA PHE A 360 1.74 20.54 -6.36
C PHE A 360 0.64 21.43 -5.77
N PRO A 361 -0.64 21.04 -5.92
CA PRO A 361 -1.74 21.84 -5.42
C PRO A 361 -1.65 22.02 -3.90
N SER A 362 -1.88 23.22 -3.39
CA SER A 362 -1.84 23.52 -1.94
C SER A 362 -2.84 22.68 -1.12
N ASN A 363 -3.88 22.15 -1.78
CA ASN A 363 -4.94 21.33 -1.21
C ASN A 363 -4.88 19.85 -1.65
N ALA A 364 -3.80 19.43 -2.32
CA ALA A 364 -3.67 18.09 -2.90
C ALA A 364 -3.86 16.97 -1.87
N ILE A 365 -3.31 17.16 -0.66
CA ILE A 365 -3.46 16.19 0.44
C ILE A 365 -4.93 16.02 0.78
N THR A 366 -5.63 17.13 1.03
CA THR A 366 -7.05 17.13 1.37
C THR A 366 -7.94 16.58 0.25
N GLN A 367 -7.56 16.77 -1.02
CA GLN A 367 -8.25 16.16 -2.16
C GLN A 367 -8.19 14.64 -2.11
N VAL A 368 -6.99 14.10 -1.94
CA VAL A 368 -6.78 12.66 -1.86
C VAL A 368 -7.50 12.07 -0.64
N GLU A 369 -7.34 12.66 0.53
CA GLU A 369 -8.00 12.20 1.76
C GLU A 369 -9.53 12.15 1.61
N ALA A 370 -10.14 13.20 1.04
CA ALA A 370 -11.58 13.24 0.85
C ALA A 370 -12.09 12.18 -0.14
N ALA A 371 -11.29 11.79 -1.14
CA ALA A 371 -11.65 10.68 -2.03
C ALA A 371 -11.46 9.31 -1.36
N LEU A 372 -10.46 9.16 -0.47
CA LEU A 372 -10.22 7.91 0.24
C LEU A 372 -11.24 7.66 1.38
N GLU A 373 -12.02 8.66 1.78
CA GLU A 373 -13.13 8.50 2.74
C GLU A 373 -14.23 7.54 2.24
N PHE A 374 -14.37 7.32 0.92
CA PHE A 374 -15.36 6.40 0.34
C PHE A 374 -14.97 4.93 0.54
N LYS A 375 -15.24 4.39 1.73
CA LYS A 375 -15.00 2.99 2.05
C LYS A 375 -16.04 2.08 1.39
N GLY A 376 -15.58 1.08 0.63
CA GLY A 376 -16.40 0.00 0.09
C GLY A 376 -17.04 0.25 -1.28
N ASP A 377 -17.24 1.50 -1.68
CA ASP A 377 -17.73 1.86 -3.03
C ASP A 377 -16.60 2.47 -3.86
N ARG A 378 -16.23 1.79 -4.96
CA ARG A 378 -15.17 2.23 -5.87
C ARG A 378 -15.65 3.26 -6.89
N THR A 379 -16.96 3.38 -7.09
CA THR A 379 -17.53 4.24 -8.13
C THR A 379 -17.25 5.73 -7.92
N PRO A 380 -17.27 6.30 -6.69
CA PRO A 380 -16.94 7.71 -6.48
C PRO A 380 -15.47 7.99 -6.78
N ILE A 381 -14.57 7.11 -6.33
CA ILE A 381 -13.13 7.25 -6.54
C ILE A 381 -12.80 7.19 -8.03
N SER A 382 -13.35 6.21 -8.75
CA SER A 382 -13.18 6.09 -10.20
C SER A 382 -13.69 7.35 -10.92
N THR A 383 -14.88 7.84 -10.55
CA THR A 383 -15.46 9.06 -11.12
C THR A 383 -14.58 10.29 -10.89
N LEU A 384 -14.09 10.49 -9.66
CA LEU A 384 -13.18 11.60 -9.34
C LEU A 384 -11.84 11.47 -10.06
N THR A 385 -11.33 10.25 -10.24
CA THR A 385 -10.09 9.98 -10.99
C THR A 385 -10.25 10.39 -12.45
N THR A 386 -11.33 9.94 -13.10
CA THR A 386 -11.63 10.30 -14.49
C THR A 386 -11.84 11.81 -14.64
N LEU A 387 -12.53 12.46 -13.68
CA LEU A 387 -12.70 13.91 -13.68
C LEU A 387 -11.34 14.64 -13.66
N VAL A 388 -10.47 14.31 -12.70
CA VAL A 388 -9.18 15.00 -12.55
C VAL A 388 -8.31 14.77 -13.79
N GLN A 389 -8.26 13.55 -14.32
CA GLN A 389 -7.46 13.21 -15.49
C GLN A 389 -7.96 13.90 -16.77
N THR A 390 -9.26 13.92 -17.01
CA THR A 390 -9.86 14.51 -18.22
C THR A 390 -9.78 16.03 -18.21
N LEU A 391 -9.96 16.68 -17.05
CA LEU A 391 -9.84 18.13 -16.95
C LEU A 391 -8.38 18.62 -16.99
N LYS A 392 -7.42 17.84 -16.49
CA LYS A 392 -6.00 18.18 -16.58
C LYS A 392 -5.40 17.91 -17.97
N SER A 393 -5.94 16.96 -18.72
CA SER A 393 -5.42 16.58 -20.05
C SER A 393 -6.03 17.42 -21.19
N GLN A 394 -5.43 17.31 -22.38
CA GLN A 394 -5.99 17.83 -23.64
C GLN A 394 -7.08 16.90 -24.21
N ALA A 395 -7.88 16.27 -23.34
CA ALA A 395 -9.01 15.44 -23.74
C ALA A 395 -10.02 16.23 -24.60
N ALA A 396 -10.68 15.51 -25.50
CA ALA A 396 -11.70 16.06 -26.37
C ALA A 396 -12.87 16.64 -25.56
N PRO A 397 -13.61 17.64 -26.07
CA PRO A 397 -14.75 18.23 -25.35
C PRO A 397 -15.78 17.18 -24.89
N LEU A 398 -16.04 16.16 -25.71
CA LEU A 398 -16.97 15.07 -25.39
C LEU A 398 -16.53 14.25 -24.18
N GLU A 399 -15.24 13.93 -24.07
CA GLU A 399 -14.70 13.17 -22.94
C GLU A 399 -14.77 13.97 -21.64
N LYS A 400 -14.43 15.27 -21.71
CA LYS A 400 -14.56 16.21 -20.58
C LYS A 400 -16.02 16.30 -20.12
N MET A 401 -16.96 16.35 -21.04
CA MET A 401 -18.39 16.36 -20.72
C MET A 401 -18.85 15.08 -20.06
N THR A 402 -18.48 13.90 -20.56
CA THR A 402 -18.85 12.63 -19.92
C THR A 402 -18.30 12.54 -18.49
N ALA A 403 -17.07 13.00 -18.27
CA ALA A 403 -16.49 13.04 -16.92
C ALA A 403 -17.22 14.02 -15.99
N LEU A 404 -17.58 15.20 -16.49
CA LEU A 404 -18.35 16.20 -15.74
C LEU A 404 -19.78 15.73 -15.44
N GLU A 405 -20.46 15.13 -16.41
CA GLU A 405 -21.81 14.56 -16.26
C GLU A 405 -21.85 13.48 -15.17
N ALA A 406 -20.81 12.63 -15.09
CA ALA A 406 -20.71 11.63 -14.04
C ALA A 406 -20.35 12.23 -12.67
N ALA A 407 -19.46 13.23 -12.64
CA ALA A 407 -18.92 13.77 -11.39
C ALA A 407 -19.82 14.79 -10.71
N ILE A 408 -20.53 15.65 -11.45
CA ILE A 408 -21.36 16.72 -10.85
C ILE A 408 -22.44 16.15 -9.91
N PRO A 409 -23.19 15.09 -10.24
CA PRO A 409 -24.14 14.49 -9.30
C PRO A 409 -23.49 14.03 -8.00
N LEU A 410 -22.26 13.49 -8.08
CA LEU A 410 -21.49 13.09 -6.89
C LEU A 410 -21.10 14.32 -6.05
N LEU A 411 -20.58 15.36 -6.68
CA LEU A 411 -20.23 16.62 -6.01
C LEU A 411 -21.47 17.29 -5.39
N ASN A 412 -22.62 17.24 -6.06
CA ASN A 412 -23.86 17.86 -5.56
C ASN A 412 -24.37 17.16 -4.28
N ARG A 413 -24.16 15.85 -4.17
CA ARG A 413 -24.55 15.07 -2.97
C ARG A 413 -23.65 15.34 -1.77
N ILE A 414 -22.40 15.76 -1.99
CA ILE A 414 -21.39 15.85 -0.93
C ILE A 414 -20.74 17.25 -0.96
N PRO A 415 -21.29 18.22 -0.20
CA PRO A 415 -20.82 19.61 -0.22
C PRO A 415 -19.32 19.78 0.05
N LYS A 416 -18.75 18.92 0.91
CA LYS A 416 -17.30 18.90 1.18
C LYS A 416 -16.49 18.74 -0.12
N LEU A 417 -16.91 17.86 -1.03
CA LEU A 417 -16.21 17.66 -2.31
C LEU A 417 -16.33 18.86 -3.24
N GLN A 418 -17.38 19.68 -3.14
CA GLN A 418 -17.53 20.90 -3.94
C GLN A 418 -16.39 21.89 -3.65
N SER A 419 -16.09 22.11 -2.36
CA SER A 419 -14.97 22.98 -1.96
C SER A 419 -13.60 22.40 -2.34
N ILE A 420 -13.46 21.07 -2.31
CA ILE A 420 -12.18 20.37 -2.48
C ILE A 420 -11.84 20.12 -3.96
N TYR A 421 -12.84 19.87 -4.81
CA TYR A 421 -12.67 19.59 -6.23
C TYR A 421 -13.21 20.71 -7.13
N GLY A 422 -14.32 21.36 -6.77
CA GLY A 422 -14.97 22.39 -7.59
C GLY A 422 -14.09 23.60 -7.85
N ILE A 423 -13.67 24.29 -6.77
CA ILE A 423 -12.80 25.47 -6.86
C ILE A 423 -11.42 25.11 -7.47
N PRO A 424 -10.72 24.06 -7.01
CA PRO A 424 -9.34 23.82 -7.43
C PRO A 424 -9.21 23.27 -8.85
N LEU A 425 -10.26 22.60 -9.37
CA LEU A 425 -10.33 22.23 -10.78
C LEU A 425 -10.98 23.30 -11.65
N ASP A 426 -11.40 24.42 -11.06
CA ASP A 426 -12.08 25.52 -11.74
C ASP A 426 -13.27 25.02 -12.59
N ILE A 427 -14.12 24.20 -11.97
CA ILE A 427 -15.24 23.55 -12.67
C ILE A 427 -16.22 24.61 -13.19
N SER A 428 -16.49 25.68 -12.43
CA SER A 428 -17.47 26.70 -12.78
C SER A 428 -17.10 27.46 -14.06
N HIS A 429 -15.82 27.78 -14.30
CA HIS A 429 -15.42 28.43 -15.55
C HIS A 429 -15.18 27.43 -16.69
N ARG A 430 -14.53 26.30 -16.43
CA ARG A 430 -14.20 25.32 -17.49
C ARG A 430 -15.42 24.74 -18.15
N ILE A 431 -16.49 24.51 -17.40
CA ILE A 431 -17.69 23.86 -17.94
C ILE A 431 -18.41 24.69 -18.99
N ILE A 432 -18.35 26.02 -18.88
CA ILE A 432 -18.90 26.93 -19.90
C ILE A 432 -18.17 26.73 -21.22
N SER A 433 -16.83 26.64 -21.18
CA SER A 433 -16.02 26.41 -22.38
C SER A 433 -16.25 25.02 -23.00
N VAL A 434 -16.42 23.99 -22.17
CA VAL A 434 -16.72 22.61 -22.61
C VAL A 434 -18.09 22.58 -23.28
N LEU A 435 -19.11 23.17 -22.66
CA LEU A 435 -20.46 23.24 -23.21
C LEU A 435 -20.48 23.99 -24.54
N ALA A 436 -19.85 25.16 -24.62
CA ALA A 436 -19.78 25.95 -25.85
C ALA A 436 -19.03 25.22 -26.97
N GLY A 437 -17.97 24.47 -26.65
CA GLY A 437 -17.25 23.63 -27.60
C GLY A 437 -18.13 22.53 -28.19
N LEU A 438 -18.89 21.84 -27.34
CA LEU A 438 -19.81 20.78 -27.75
C LEU A 438 -20.99 21.29 -28.56
N GLN A 439 -21.53 22.43 -28.17
CA GLN A 439 -22.59 23.10 -28.91
C GLN A 439 -22.14 23.46 -30.33
N ARG A 440 -20.88 23.90 -30.50
CA ARG A 440 -20.27 24.14 -31.80
C ARG A 440 -20.12 22.85 -32.61
N GLU A 441 -19.51 21.81 -32.04
CA GLU A 441 -19.35 20.51 -32.70
C GLU A 441 -20.69 19.89 -33.11
N PHE A 442 -21.70 19.99 -32.25
CA PHE A 442 -23.06 19.55 -32.55
C PHE A 442 -23.69 20.35 -33.69
N SER A 443 -23.48 21.66 -33.70
CA SER A 443 -23.97 22.53 -34.78
C SER A 443 -23.34 22.17 -36.12
N ASP A 444 -22.03 21.96 -36.14
CA ASP A 444 -21.29 21.56 -37.35
C ASP A 444 -21.79 20.20 -37.87
N LEU A 445 -22.02 19.21 -36.98
CA LEU A 445 -22.58 17.91 -37.35
C LEU A 445 -23.98 18.02 -37.96
N LEU A 446 -24.83 18.90 -37.44
CA LEU A 446 -26.17 19.12 -37.97
C LEU A 446 -26.16 19.81 -39.33
N VAL A 447 -25.29 20.82 -39.52
CA VAL A 447 -25.14 21.53 -40.81
C VAL A 447 -24.58 20.60 -41.89
N GLU A 448 -23.64 19.71 -41.54
CA GLU A 448 -23.09 18.70 -42.44
C GLU A 448 -24.04 17.49 -42.67
N ASN A 449 -25.25 17.54 -42.12
CA ASN A 449 -26.27 16.50 -42.24
C ASN A 449 -25.81 15.11 -41.71
N LYS A 450 -24.93 15.10 -40.69
CA LYS A 450 -24.41 13.90 -40.01
C LYS A 450 -25.24 13.54 -38.78
N ALA A 451 -25.09 12.31 -38.27
CA ALA A 451 -25.80 11.83 -37.09
C ALA A 451 -25.32 12.53 -35.80
N GLY A 452 -26.06 13.56 -35.36
CA GLY A 452 -25.75 14.35 -34.16
C GLY A 452 -26.44 13.88 -32.86
N LEU A 453 -27.34 12.89 -32.91
CA LEU A 453 -28.23 12.54 -31.78
C LEU A 453 -27.50 12.33 -30.45
N ARG A 454 -26.40 11.56 -30.45
CA ARG A 454 -25.63 11.28 -29.24
C ARG A 454 -25.06 12.56 -28.60
N HIS A 455 -24.55 13.49 -29.42
CA HIS A 455 -24.04 14.77 -28.94
C HIS A 455 -25.19 15.62 -28.37
N GLY A 456 -26.31 15.73 -29.08
CA GLY A 456 -27.47 16.47 -28.62
C GLY A 456 -28.02 15.97 -27.27
N LEU A 457 -28.15 14.65 -27.11
CA LEU A 457 -28.59 14.04 -25.85
C LEU A 457 -27.60 14.30 -24.71
N SER A 458 -26.30 14.28 -24.98
CA SER A 458 -25.29 14.46 -23.95
C SER A 458 -25.21 15.94 -23.50
N ILE A 459 -25.29 16.88 -24.45
CA ILE A 459 -25.40 18.32 -24.16
C ILE A 459 -26.62 18.59 -23.26
N VAL A 460 -27.79 18.05 -23.62
CA VAL A 460 -29.00 18.20 -22.82
C VAL A 460 -28.83 17.59 -21.43
N THR A 461 -28.21 16.43 -21.31
CA THR A 461 -27.99 15.80 -20.00
C THR A 461 -27.07 16.64 -19.13
N LEU A 462 -25.97 17.14 -19.69
CA LEU A 462 -25.07 18.05 -18.99
C LEU A 462 -25.80 19.33 -18.58
N ALA A 463 -26.55 19.95 -19.49
CA ALA A 463 -27.29 21.20 -19.20
C ALA A 463 -28.28 21.04 -18.04
N HIS A 464 -29.06 19.95 -18.01
CA HIS A 464 -29.98 19.65 -16.90
C HIS A 464 -29.22 19.37 -15.59
N THR A 465 -28.09 18.67 -15.69
CA THR A 465 -27.22 18.41 -14.52
C THR A 465 -26.64 19.71 -13.95
N LEU A 466 -26.25 20.66 -14.81
CA LEU A 466 -25.78 21.98 -14.43
C LEU A 466 -26.87 22.86 -13.83
N SER A 467 -28.07 22.80 -14.41
CA SER A 467 -29.24 23.49 -13.88
C SER A 467 -29.57 23.04 -12.45
N ALA A 468 -29.36 21.76 -12.14
CA ALA A 468 -29.57 21.20 -10.80
C ALA A 468 -28.42 21.48 -9.80
N ALA A 469 -27.23 21.84 -10.28
CA ALA A 469 -26.04 22.09 -9.46
C ALA A 469 -25.95 23.57 -9.05
N THR A 470 -26.82 24.00 -8.14
CA THR A 470 -26.97 25.42 -7.75
C THR A 470 -25.72 26.05 -7.15
N TRP A 471 -24.82 25.26 -6.56
CA TRP A 471 -23.54 25.74 -6.03
C TRP A 471 -22.60 26.30 -7.10
N LEU A 472 -22.81 25.99 -8.38
CA LEU A 472 -22.06 26.56 -9.50
C LEU A 472 -22.64 27.90 -9.97
N HIS A 473 -23.88 28.24 -9.58
CA HIS A 473 -24.61 29.38 -10.14
C HIS A 473 -24.09 30.72 -9.60
N GLU A 474 -23.37 30.73 -8.48
CA GLU A 474 -22.78 31.93 -7.89
C GLU A 474 -21.78 32.61 -8.84
N ASP A 475 -21.08 31.83 -9.67
CA ASP A 475 -20.07 32.33 -10.61
C ASP A 475 -20.62 32.64 -12.02
N TRP A 476 -21.93 32.43 -12.24
CA TRP A 476 -22.54 32.47 -13.58
C TRP A 476 -23.49 33.66 -13.74
N SER A 477 -23.66 34.12 -14.98
CA SER A 477 -24.64 35.16 -15.28
C SER A 477 -26.08 34.61 -15.28
N ASP A 478 -27.04 35.43 -14.89
CA ASP A 478 -28.47 35.09 -14.94
C ASP A 478 -28.91 34.64 -16.34
N SER A 479 -28.32 35.23 -17.38
CA SER A 479 -28.59 34.86 -18.77
C SER A 479 -28.15 33.43 -19.10
N PHE A 480 -27.02 32.98 -18.55
CA PHE A 480 -26.52 31.62 -18.75
C PHE A 480 -27.39 30.62 -17.97
N ILE A 481 -27.78 30.96 -16.74
CA ILE A 481 -28.68 30.13 -15.93
C ILE A 481 -30.05 30.00 -16.59
N ALA A 482 -30.62 31.10 -17.11
CA ALA A 482 -31.87 31.08 -17.86
C ALA A 482 -31.76 30.21 -19.13
N MET A 483 -30.63 30.28 -19.83
CA MET A 483 -30.34 29.43 -20.99
C MET A 483 -30.32 27.95 -20.61
N LEU A 484 -29.64 27.56 -19.52
CA LEU A 484 -29.64 26.17 -19.02
C LEU A 484 -31.05 25.66 -18.69
N ARG A 485 -31.90 26.50 -18.09
CA ARG A 485 -33.30 26.15 -17.78
C ARG A 485 -34.19 26.01 -19.01
N SER A 486 -33.79 26.58 -20.15
CA SER A 486 -34.56 26.57 -21.40
C SER A 486 -34.26 25.36 -22.30
N PHE A 487 -33.31 24.49 -21.94
CA PHE A 487 -32.97 23.30 -22.71
C PHE A 487 -34.15 22.31 -22.81
N PRO A 488 -34.35 21.67 -23.97
CA PRO A 488 -35.37 20.65 -24.14
C PRO A 488 -35.06 19.40 -23.30
N THR A 489 -36.08 18.57 -23.07
CA THR A 489 -35.91 17.26 -22.46
C THR A 489 -35.31 16.24 -23.44
N LYS A 490 -34.73 15.15 -22.92
CA LYS A 490 -34.21 14.05 -23.78
C LYS A 490 -35.29 13.49 -24.72
N VAL A 491 -36.53 13.38 -24.23
CA VAL A 491 -37.67 12.89 -25.00
C VAL A 491 -37.99 13.81 -26.18
N GLN A 492 -37.97 15.14 -25.96
CA GLN A 492 -38.18 16.12 -27.02
C GLN A 492 -37.08 16.06 -28.08
N VAL A 493 -35.80 15.92 -27.69
CA VAL A 493 -34.70 15.78 -28.64
C VAL A 493 -34.81 14.48 -29.44
N LEU A 494 -35.14 13.36 -28.80
CA LEU A 494 -35.38 12.07 -29.48
C LEU A 494 -36.50 12.19 -30.52
N ALA A 495 -37.65 12.74 -30.12
CA ALA A 495 -38.78 12.95 -31.02
C ALA A 495 -38.42 13.87 -32.19
N THR A 496 -37.64 14.93 -31.95
CA THR A 496 -37.19 15.85 -33.00
C THR A 496 -36.27 15.15 -34.00
N PHE A 497 -35.34 14.30 -33.54
CA PHE A 497 -34.47 13.52 -34.43
C PHE A 497 -35.24 12.43 -35.20
N GLU A 498 -36.25 11.82 -34.58
CA GLU A 498 -37.14 10.85 -35.24
C GLU A 498 -37.96 11.53 -36.34
N ASP A 499 -38.60 12.66 -36.05
CA ASP A 499 -39.31 13.48 -37.04
C ASP A 499 -38.38 13.93 -38.17
N MET A 500 -37.15 14.30 -37.85
CA MET A 500 -36.15 14.74 -38.83
C MET A 500 -35.70 13.61 -39.76
N SER A 501 -35.74 12.36 -39.30
CA SER A 501 -35.46 11.18 -40.12
C SER A 501 -36.58 10.85 -41.11
N GLN A 502 -37.81 11.28 -40.82
CA GLN A 502 -39.01 11.04 -41.63
C GLN A 502 -39.45 12.25 -42.47
N ALA A 503 -38.84 13.43 -42.25
CA ALA A 503 -39.23 14.68 -42.89
C ALA A 503 -38.51 14.95 -44.23
N GLU A 504 -39.24 15.51 -45.19
CA GLU A 504 -38.71 16.05 -46.45
C GLU A 504 -37.98 17.40 -46.26
N ASP A 505 -37.16 17.80 -47.23
CA ASP A 505 -36.15 18.87 -47.14
C ASP A 505 -36.59 20.21 -46.50
N PRO A 506 -37.77 20.81 -46.77
CA PRO A 506 -38.12 22.08 -46.13
C PRO A 506 -38.47 21.91 -44.64
N ARG A 507 -39.08 20.77 -44.25
CA ARG A 507 -39.44 20.48 -42.86
C ARG A 507 -38.22 20.00 -42.08
N ARG A 508 -37.34 19.22 -42.72
CA ARG A 508 -36.05 18.82 -42.15
C ARG A 508 -35.21 20.03 -41.78
N GLY A 509 -35.11 21.03 -42.67
CA GLY A 509 -34.40 22.29 -42.40
C GLY A 509 -34.93 23.05 -41.17
N GLN A 510 -36.25 23.11 -40.99
CA GLN A 510 -36.86 23.74 -39.81
C GLN A 510 -36.54 23.00 -38.51
N LEU A 511 -36.50 21.66 -38.53
CA LEU A 511 -36.15 20.84 -37.37
C LEU A 511 -34.66 20.96 -37.02
N VAL A 512 -33.79 21.09 -38.03
CA VAL A 512 -32.36 21.40 -37.83
C VAL A 512 -32.21 22.77 -37.18
N ASP A 513 -32.87 23.81 -37.71
CA ASP A 513 -32.85 25.16 -37.13
C ASP A 513 -33.34 25.17 -35.68
N LEU A 514 -34.40 24.41 -35.37
CA LEU A 514 -34.91 24.25 -34.00
C LEU A 514 -33.86 23.65 -33.06
N LEU A 515 -33.16 22.60 -33.48
CA LEU A 515 -32.10 21.96 -32.68
C LEU A 515 -30.86 22.87 -32.52
N LEU A 516 -30.51 23.64 -33.55
CA LEU A 516 -29.43 24.62 -33.51
C LEU A 516 -29.72 25.76 -32.54
N GLU A 517 -30.97 26.22 -32.47
CA GLU A 517 -31.40 27.26 -31.53
C GLU A 517 -31.48 26.72 -30.10
N ARG A 518 -32.10 25.54 -29.91
CA ARG A 518 -32.44 25.00 -28.58
C ARG A 518 -31.34 24.19 -27.91
N VAL A 519 -30.44 23.59 -28.68
CA VAL A 519 -29.36 22.73 -28.17
C VAL A 519 -28.00 23.27 -28.61
N GLY A 520 -27.86 23.70 -29.87
CA GLY A 520 -26.62 24.23 -30.44
C GLY A 520 -26.22 25.63 -29.96
N GLY A 521 -27.06 26.32 -29.18
CA GLY A 521 -26.74 27.63 -28.61
C GLY A 521 -26.59 28.76 -29.63
N THR A 522 -27.01 28.55 -30.88
CA THR A 522 -26.95 29.58 -31.93
C THR A 522 -28.15 30.52 -31.80
N VAL A 523 -27.93 31.71 -31.25
CA VAL A 523 -28.91 32.79 -31.35
C VAL A 523 -28.83 33.35 -32.76
N ARG A 524 -29.69 32.89 -33.66
CA ARG A 524 -29.88 33.56 -34.95
C ARG A 524 -30.38 34.97 -34.63
N ARG A 525 -29.54 36.00 -34.85
CA ARG A 525 -30.03 37.38 -34.97
C ARG A 525 -31.04 37.37 -36.12
N GLN A 526 -32.32 37.35 -35.79
CA GLN A 526 -33.40 37.37 -36.77
C GLN A 526 -33.34 38.69 -37.54
N ASN A 527 -32.67 38.69 -38.68
CA ASN A 527 -33.02 39.55 -39.80
C ASN A 527 -34.21 38.92 -40.53
N LEU A 528 -35.39 38.91 -39.90
CA LEU A 528 -36.65 38.66 -40.59
C LEU A 528 -37.69 39.61 -40.02
N SER A 529 -37.89 40.70 -40.76
CA SER A 529 -39.03 41.59 -40.67
C SER A 529 -40.32 40.79 -40.85
N ALA A 530 -40.91 40.33 -39.76
CA ALA A 530 -42.33 40.01 -39.68
C ALA A 530 -42.78 40.14 -38.22
N PRO A 531 -43.82 40.94 -37.91
CA PRO A 531 -44.32 41.09 -36.56
C PRO A 531 -45.09 39.81 -36.18
N GLN A 532 -44.38 38.79 -35.70
CA GLN A 532 -45.04 37.74 -34.94
C GLN A 532 -45.44 38.34 -33.60
N ARG A 533 -46.76 38.57 -33.48
CA ARG A 533 -47.45 38.92 -32.25
C ARG A 533 -46.89 38.06 -31.12
N SER A 534 -46.22 38.73 -30.19
CA SER A 534 -45.95 38.23 -28.86
C SER A 534 -47.27 37.77 -28.26
N SER A 535 -47.51 36.46 -28.33
CA SER A 535 -48.47 35.83 -27.44
C SER A 535 -47.91 36.06 -26.04
N PRO A 536 -48.70 36.54 -25.07
CA PRO A 536 -48.23 36.61 -23.70
C PRO A 536 -47.76 35.20 -23.30
N PRO A 537 -46.70 35.07 -22.48
CA PRO A 537 -46.26 33.77 -22.02
C PRO A 537 -47.46 33.13 -21.32
N VAL A 538 -48.02 32.09 -21.94
CA VAL A 538 -48.90 31.19 -21.21
C VAL A 538 -47.97 30.50 -20.24
N GLU A 539 -47.91 31.01 -19.01
CA GLU A 539 -47.46 30.25 -17.85
C GLU A 539 -48.40 29.05 -17.73
N LEU A 540 -48.13 28.02 -18.53
CA LEU A 540 -48.62 26.70 -18.23
C LEU A 540 -47.98 26.36 -16.88
N PRO A 541 -48.78 26.06 -15.84
CA PRO A 541 -48.21 25.56 -14.60
C PRO A 541 -47.32 24.37 -14.98
N VAL A 542 -46.05 24.42 -14.59
CA VAL A 542 -45.10 23.33 -14.81
C VAL A 542 -45.60 22.14 -13.98
N VAL A 543 -46.54 21.37 -14.54
CA VAL A 543 -47.04 20.17 -13.90
C VAL A 543 -45.97 19.11 -14.08
N ASP A 544 -45.39 18.66 -12.96
CA ASP A 544 -44.32 17.66 -12.98
C ASP A 544 -44.74 16.41 -13.78
N PRO A 545 -43.92 15.90 -14.71
CA PRO A 545 -44.27 14.76 -15.57
C PRO A 545 -44.70 13.51 -14.80
N ILE A 546 -44.25 13.35 -13.55
CA ILE A 546 -44.60 12.23 -12.66
C ILE A 546 -46.12 12.03 -12.52
N TRP A 547 -46.90 13.10 -12.69
CA TRP A 547 -48.36 13.07 -12.61
C TRP A 547 -49.02 12.37 -13.80
N TYR A 548 -48.33 12.25 -14.92
CA TYR A 548 -48.85 11.68 -16.17
C TYR A 548 -48.13 10.40 -16.61
N GLU A 549 -47.03 10.02 -15.95
CA GLU A 549 -46.34 8.77 -16.24
C GLU A 549 -47.26 7.54 -16.06
N PRO A 550 -47.22 6.55 -16.97
CA PRO A 550 -47.98 5.32 -16.81
C PRO A 550 -47.43 4.51 -15.62
N MET A 551 -48.30 4.17 -14.66
CA MET A 551 -47.94 3.43 -13.44
C MET A 551 -48.90 2.24 -13.24
N GLY A 552 -48.43 1.19 -12.58
CA GLY A 552 -49.29 0.07 -12.17
C GLY A 552 -50.45 0.52 -11.29
N TYR A 553 -51.56 -0.24 -11.28
CA TYR A 553 -52.82 0.10 -10.61
C TYR A 553 -52.63 0.62 -9.16
N HIS A 554 -51.80 -0.05 -8.35
CA HIS A 554 -51.56 0.34 -6.96
C HIS A 554 -50.78 1.66 -6.81
N LEU A 555 -49.78 1.90 -7.66
CA LEU A 555 -48.99 3.13 -7.64
C LEU A 555 -49.80 4.31 -8.18
N SER A 556 -50.66 4.08 -9.17
CA SER A 556 -51.60 5.10 -9.66
C SER A 556 -52.58 5.55 -8.57
N ASN A 557 -53.09 4.61 -7.77
CA ASN A 557 -53.95 4.92 -6.63
C ASN A 557 -53.20 5.69 -5.52
N PHE A 558 -51.95 5.28 -5.22
CA PHE A 558 -51.10 6.02 -4.27
C PHE A 558 -50.82 7.44 -4.75
N ARG A 559 -50.44 7.60 -6.02
CA ARG A 559 -50.23 8.89 -6.66
C ARG A 559 -51.47 9.78 -6.54
N GLN A 560 -52.66 9.25 -6.81
CA GLN A 560 -53.90 10.02 -6.68
C GLN A 560 -54.17 10.43 -5.22
N ALA A 561 -53.88 9.56 -4.26
CA ALA A 561 -54.02 9.88 -2.83
C ALA A 561 -53.03 10.95 -2.36
N ILE A 562 -51.77 10.91 -2.81
CA ILE A 562 -50.78 11.96 -2.51
C ILE A 562 -51.15 13.27 -3.20
N LYS A 563 -51.60 13.23 -4.46
CA LYS A 563 -52.05 14.41 -5.22
C LYS A 563 -53.18 15.15 -4.49
N SER A 564 -54.16 14.37 -4.01
CA SER A 564 -55.32 14.87 -3.28
C SER A 564 -55.06 15.09 -1.78
N PHE A 565 -53.84 14.86 -1.30
CA PHE A 565 -53.52 15.06 0.11
C PHE A 565 -53.58 16.55 0.47
N PRO A 566 -54.45 16.95 1.41
CA PRO A 566 -54.66 18.35 1.73
C PRO A 566 -53.42 18.94 2.39
N GLY A 567 -53.00 20.10 1.89
CA GLY A 567 -51.94 20.91 2.49
C GLY A 567 -50.51 20.42 2.31
N LEU A 568 -50.23 19.25 1.72
CA LEU A 568 -48.86 18.84 1.41
C LEU A 568 -48.27 19.74 0.30
N PRO A 569 -47.03 20.28 0.43
CA PRO A 569 -46.40 21.08 -0.62
C PRO A 569 -46.23 20.27 -1.89
N GLU A 570 -46.34 20.91 -3.05
CA GLU A 570 -46.30 20.22 -4.35
C GLU A 570 -44.96 19.50 -4.56
N ASP A 571 -43.85 20.12 -4.14
CA ASP A 571 -42.50 19.53 -4.21
C ASP A 571 -42.41 18.23 -3.38
N LEU A 572 -43.03 18.22 -2.20
CA LEU A 572 -43.05 17.05 -1.32
C LEU A 572 -44.01 15.97 -1.85
N LYS A 573 -45.12 16.35 -2.48
CA LYS A 573 -46.00 15.41 -3.20
C LYS A 573 -45.24 14.70 -4.32
N VAL A 574 -44.55 15.46 -5.16
CA VAL A 574 -43.73 14.93 -6.26
C VAL A 574 -42.65 14.00 -5.71
N ALA A 575 -41.94 14.40 -4.64
CA ALA A 575 -40.91 13.59 -4.01
C ALA A 575 -41.47 12.26 -3.45
N CYS A 576 -42.62 12.29 -2.77
CA CYS A 576 -43.29 11.09 -2.26
C CYS A 576 -43.66 10.12 -3.40
N VAL A 577 -44.21 10.64 -4.51
CA VAL A 577 -44.58 9.80 -5.66
C VAL A 577 -43.34 9.22 -6.33
N ARG A 578 -42.30 10.02 -6.59
CA ARG A 578 -41.04 9.51 -7.16
C ARG A 578 -40.40 8.44 -6.28
N ARG A 579 -40.40 8.65 -4.97
CA ARG A 579 -39.82 7.66 -4.06
C ARG A 579 -40.64 6.36 -4.01
N SER A 580 -41.96 6.44 -4.12
CA SER A 580 -42.82 5.25 -4.18
C SER A 580 -42.56 4.33 -5.38
N LEU A 581 -41.91 4.83 -6.44
CA LEU A 581 -41.50 4.00 -7.59
C LEU A 581 -40.29 3.10 -7.28
N ILE A 582 -39.51 3.45 -6.27
CA ILE A 582 -38.27 2.75 -5.88
C ILE A 582 -38.51 1.86 -4.66
N GLU A 583 -39.40 2.28 -3.76
CA GLU A 583 -39.70 1.55 -2.53
C GLU A 583 -40.42 0.22 -2.77
N HIS A 584 -40.25 -0.71 -1.83
CA HIS A 584 -40.98 -1.99 -1.87
C HIS A 584 -42.49 -1.75 -1.80
N TRP A 585 -43.25 -2.44 -2.66
CA TRP A 585 -44.68 -2.20 -2.82
C TRP A 585 -45.49 -2.40 -1.52
N GLU A 586 -45.06 -3.30 -0.62
CA GLU A 586 -45.72 -3.55 0.66
C GLU A 586 -45.67 -2.31 1.57
N PHE A 587 -44.51 -1.64 1.60
CA PHE A 587 -44.34 -0.40 2.35
C PHE A 587 -45.20 0.72 1.75
N VAL A 588 -45.18 0.89 0.42
CA VAL A 588 -46.01 1.90 -0.26
C VAL A 588 -47.49 1.65 -0.01
N LYS A 589 -47.94 0.39 0.00
CA LYS A 589 -49.30 0.00 0.35
C LYS A 589 -49.64 0.33 1.80
N GLU A 590 -48.71 0.14 2.73
CA GLU A 590 -48.93 0.47 4.15
C GLU A 590 -49.05 1.99 4.37
N VAL A 591 -48.19 2.78 3.71
CA VAL A 591 -48.26 4.25 3.70
C VAL A 591 -49.56 4.73 3.05
N TYR A 592 -49.94 4.15 1.91
CA TYR A 592 -51.21 4.42 1.22
C TYR A 592 -52.41 4.19 2.14
N GLU A 593 -52.46 3.03 2.81
CA GLU A 593 -53.54 2.70 3.75
C GLU A 593 -53.55 3.63 4.98
N CYS A 594 -52.39 4.16 5.37
CA CYS A 594 -52.32 5.17 6.41
C CYS A 594 -52.91 6.50 5.95
N ILE A 595 -52.56 6.97 4.75
CA ILE A 595 -53.10 8.21 4.18
C ILE A 595 -54.63 8.12 4.03
N ARG A 596 -55.13 6.97 3.58
CA ARG A 596 -56.56 6.74 3.34
C ARG A 596 -57.39 6.66 4.63
N LYS A 597 -56.80 6.18 5.72
CA LYS A 597 -57.51 5.96 6.99
C LYS A 597 -57.36 7.18 7.90
N SER A 598 -58.50 7.78 8.28
CA SER A 598 -58.67 8.88 9.26
C SER A 598 -57.45 9.80 9.44
N PRO A 599 -57.47 11.04 8.93
CA PRO A 599 -56.33 11.93 8.97
C PRO A 599 -55.80 12.10 10.40
N ASP A 600 -56.66 12.09 11.41
CA ASP A 600 -56.32 12.29 12.82
C ASP A 600 -55.26 11.32 13.38
N TYR A 601 -55.13 10.11 12.84
CA TYR A 601 -54.15 9.11 13.28
C TYR A 601 -52.97 8.93 12.32
N LEU A 602 -52.91 9.73 11.25
CA LEU A 602 -51.89 9.58 10.22
C LEU A 602 -50.47 9.74 10.77
N CYS A 603 -50.23 10.77 11.58
CA CYS A 603 -48.93 11.01 12.21
C CYS A 603 -48.49 9.83 13.09
N VAL A 604 -49.41 9.26 13.88
CA VAL A 604 -49.14 8.13 14.77
C VAL A 604 -48.78 6.88 13.97
N ARG A 605 -49.55 6.60 12.93
CA ARG A 605 -49.33 5.40 12.10
C ARG A 605 -48.08 5.52 11.26
N LEU A 606 -47.86 6.68 10.63
CA LEU A 606 -46.67 6.93 9.83
C LEU A 606 -45.40 6.87 10.70
N ALA A 607 -45.41 7.47 11.89
CA ALA A 607 -44.30 7.34 12.84
C ALA A 607 -44.04 5.89 13.23
N ASN A 608 -45.08 5.07 13.43
CA ASN A 608 -44.92 3.65 13.77
C ASN A 608 -44.33 2.82 12.63
N ILE A 609 -44.75 3.07 11.38
CA ILE A 609 -44.20 2.39 10.21
C ILE A 609 -42.72 2.72 10.08
N LEU A 610 -42.37 4.01 10.04
CA LEU A 610 -40.99 4.46 9.88
C LEU A 610 -40.11 4.05 11.06
N GLY A 611 -40.63 4.11 12.29
CA GLY A 611 -39.92 3.70 13.49
C GLY A 611 -39.69 2.19 13.56
N SER A 612 -40.63 1.38 13.07
CA SER A 612 -40.48 -0.07 12.94
C SER A 612 -39.39 -0.44 11.92
N MET A 613 -39.34 0.26 10.78
CA MET A 613 -38.27 0.08 9.80
C MET A 613 -36.89 0.34 10.40
N LEU A 614 -36.73 1.47 11.10
CA LEU A 614 -35.46 1.81 11.76
C LEU A 614 -35.11 0.83 12.89
N ALA A 615 -36.09 0.32 13.63
CA ALA A 615 -35.86 -0.71 14.65
C ALA A 615 -35.35 -2.02 14.06
N ASN A 616 -35.69 -2.30 12.79
CA ASN A 616 -35.21 -3.45 12.02
C ASN A 616 -33.97 -3.13 11.16
N ASN A 617 -33.29 -2.01 11.40
CA ASN A 617 -32.14 -1.51 10.64
C ASN A 617 -32.41 -1.30 9.13
N LEU A 618 -33.66 -1.09 8.74
CA LEU A 618 -34.02 -0.72 7.37
C LEU A 618 -33.87 0.80 7.19
N PRO A 619 -33.26 1.27 6.09
CA PRO A 619 -33.10 2.68 5.83
C PRO A 619 -34.46 3.35 5.63
N VAL A 620 -34.63 4.54 6.22
CA VAL A 620 -35.78 5.42 5.98
C VAL A 620 -35.28 6.68 5.32
N GLU A 621 -35.83 6.99 4.15
CA GLU A 621 -35.50 8.18 3.37
C GLU A 621 -36.07 9.45 3.98
N ASP A 622 -35.40 10.57 3.71
CA ASP A 622 -35.77 11.88 4.25
C ASP A 622 -37.16 12.33 3.80
N VAL A 623 -37.58 12.01 2.57
CA VAL A 623 -38.92 12.37 2.06
C VAL A 623 -40.06 11.86 2.96
N TRP A 624 -39.91 10.68 3.56
CA TRP A 624 -40.92 10.12 4.46
C TRP A 624 -40.88 10.78 5.84
N ARG A 625 -39.70 11.20 6.29
CA ARG A 625 -39.53 12.01 7.50
C ARG A 625 -40.14 13.40 7.31
N ASP A 626 -39.92 14.02 6.16
CA ASP A 626 -40.44 15.33 5.80
C ASP A 626 -41.97 15.29 5.68
N MET A 627 -42.52 14.23 5.10
CA MET A 627 -43.97 13.98 5.08
C MET A 627 -44.52 13.84 6.50
N LEU A 628 -43.86 13.09 7.38
CA LEU A 628 -44.27 12.95 8.77
C LEU A 628 -44.26 14.30 9.52
N MET A 629 -43.17 15.06 9.38
CA MET A 629 -43.03 16.39 9.98
C MET A 629 -44.12 17.33 9.47
N HIS A 630 -44.35 17.37 8.16
CA HIS A 630 -45.38 18.20 7.56
C HIS A 630 -46.78 17.86 8.07
N VAL A 631 -47.11 16.57 8.14
CA VAL A 631 -48.39 16.09 8.67
C VAL A 631 -48.56 16.43 10.16
N MET A 632 -47.45 16.52 10.92
CA MET A 632 -47.47 16.96 12.30
C MET A 632 -47.70 18.48 12.41
N HIS A 633 -47.08 19.29 11.55
CA HIS A 633 -47.25 20.76 11.52
C HIS A 633 -48.66 21.21 11.15
N GLN A 634 -49.33 20.51 10.25
CA GLN A 634 -50.67 20.91 9.81
C GLN A 634 -51.80 20.60 10.80
N ARG A 635 -51.47 20.15 12.02
CA ARG A 635 -52.47 19.82 13.03
C ARG A 635 -52.79 21.03 13.89
N PRO A 636 -54.07 21.22 14.27
CA PRO A 636 -54.42 22.22 15.27
C PRO A 636 -53.57 22.04 16.53
N GLU A 637 -53.14 23.16 17.12
CA GLU A 637 -52.35 23.15 18.35
C GLU A 637 -53.00 22.26 19.43
N GLY A 638 -52.16 21.49 20.12
CA GLY A 638 -52.60 20.55 21.15
C GLY A 638 -53.39 19.34 20.66
N LEU A 639 -53.66 19.15 19.35
CA LEU A 639 -54.30 17.92 18.85
C LEU A 639 -53.43 16.69 19.13
N LEU A 640 -52.13 16.78 18.84
CA LEU A 640 -51.17 15.69 19.09
C LEU A 640 -51.06 15.36 20.58
N GLY A 641 -51.02 16.39 21.44
CA GLY A 641 -51.04 16.22 22.91
C GLY A 641 -52.35 15.63 23.44
N ARG A 642 -53.50 16.09 22.94
CA ARG A 642 -54.83 15.52 23.28
C ARG A 642 -54.95 14.07 22.82
N ARG A 643 -54.46 13.75 21.62
CA ARG A 643 -54.47 12.38 21.09
C ARG A 643 -53.54 11.48 21.88
N ALA A 644 -52.32 11.94 22.17
CA ALA A 644 -51.42 11.26 23.09
C ALA A 644 -52.14 10.97 24.41
N ALA A 645 -52.78 11.96 25.03
CA ALA A 645 -53.54 11.82 26.28
C ALA A 645 -54.70 10.81 26.20
N THR A 646 -55.34 10.63 25.04
CA THR A 646 -56.39 9.62 24.83
C THR A 646 -55.88 8.21 24.50
N MET A 647 -54.59 8.05 24.14
CA MET A 647 -54.01 6.73 23.83
C MET A 647 -53.70 5.95 25.11
N ALA A 648 -53.95 4.64 25.11
CA ALA A 648 -53.48 3.76 26.18
C ALA A 648 -51.96 3.86 26.35
N THR A 649 -51.46 3.60 27.57
CA THR A 649 -50.06 3.80 27.96
C THR A 649 -49.06 3.12 27.02
N LYS A 650 -49.32 1.87 26.64
CA LYS A 650 -48.42 1.07 25.78
C LYS A 650 -48.33 1.62 24.34
N PRO A 651 -49.44 1.85 23.60
CA PRO A 651 -49.40 2.51 22.28
C PRO A 651 -48.74 3.89 22.30
N ARG A 652 -48.94 4.67 23.37
CA ARG A 652 -48.34 6.01 23.55
C ARG A 652 -46.81 5.93 23.66
N GLN A 653 -46.29 5.00 24.46
CA GLN A 653 -44.84 4.78 24.60
C GLN A 653 -44.20 4.31 23.30
N ILE A 654 -44.85 3.39 22.58
CA ILE A 654 -44.37 2.91 21.27
C ILE A 654 -44.28 4.07 20.28
N TRP A 655 -45.33 4.88 20.19
CA TRP A 655 -45.37 6.04 19.31
C TRP A 655 -44.26 7.05 19.64
N ALA A 656 -44.08 7.42 20.91
CA ALA A 656 -43.03 8.34 21.32
C ALA A 656 -41.62 7.80 21.03
N GLY A 657 -41.37 6.51 21.30
CA GLY A 657 -40.11 5.86 20.98
C GLY A 657 -39.83 5.84 19.46
N ASN A 658 -40.86 5.58 18.66
CA ASN A 658 -40.75 5.58 17.20
C ASN A 658 -40.52 6.99 16.63
N LEU A 659 -41.20 8.01 17.14
CA LEU A 659 -40.93 9.41 16.76
C LEU A 659 -39.48 9.80 17.04
N HIS A 660 -38.98 9.47 18.24
CA HIS A 660 -37.59 9.77 18.59
C HIS A 660 -36.59 9.04 17.67
N ARG A 661 -36.85 7.78 17.31
CA ARG A 661 -36.02 7.04 16.34
C ARG A 661 -36.02 7.67 14.95
N VAL A 662 -37.20 8.10 14.47
CA VAL A 662 -37.38 8.60 13.10
C VAL A 662 -36.81 10.00 12.93
N LEU A 663 -37.00 10.88 13.91
CA LEU A 663 -36.67 12.29 13.82
C LEU A 663 -35.39 12.67 14.59
N GLY A 664 -34.93 11.85 15.54
CA GLY A 664 -33.73 12.12 16.33
C GLY A 664 -33.81 13.47 17.05
N GLU A 665 -32.84 14.34 16.79
CA GLU A 665 -32.80 15.73 17.29
C GLU A 665 -33.64 16.70 16.44
N ARG A 666 -34.11 16.30 15.25
CA ARG A 666 -34.97 17.11 14.34
C ARG A 666 -36.43 17.23 14.81
N MET A 667 -36.71 16.99 16.09
CA MET A 667 -38.06 17.13 16.66
C MET A 667 -38.52 18.60 16.78
N ILE A 668 -37.58 19.54 16.60
CA ILE A 668 -37.82 20.98 16.53
C ILE A 668 -37.44 21.41 15.10
N ASP A 669 -38.36 22.03 14.38
CA ASP A 669 -38.03 22.69 13.12
C ASP A 669 -37.19 23.94 13.41
N PRO A 670 -35.92 24.00 12.99
CA PRO A 670 -35.05 25.14 13.25
C PRO A 670 -35.50 26.42 12.53
N ARG A 671 -36.41 26.35 11.53
CA ARG A 671 -36.90 27.51 10.79
C ARG A 671 -38.13 28.16 11.40
N THR A 672 -39.03 27.37 11.97
CA THR A 672 -40.30 27.86 12.53
C THR A 672 -40.30 27.90 14.05
N GLY A 673 -39.41 27.15 14.72
CA GLY A 673 -39.44 26.98 16.17
C GLY A 673 -40.60 26.12 16.67
N GLU A 674 -41.45 25.63 15.76
CA GLU A 674 -42.61 24.80 16.04
C GLU A 674 -42.24 23.31 15.89
N GLY A 675 -42.72 22.49 16.82
CA GLY A 675 -42.34 21.09 16.96
C GLY A 675 -42.56 20.59 18.38
N PHE A 676 -42.30 19.31 18.62
CA PHE A 676 -42.25 18.82 20.00
C PHE A 676 -40.89 19.18 20.57
N THR A 677 -40.83 20.23 21.39
CA THR A 677 -39.70 20.34 22.32
C THR A 677 -39.65 19.04 23.13
N ARG A 678 -38.44 18.56 23.43
CA ARG A 678 -38.26 17.38 24.30
C ARG A 678 -39.10 17.53 25.58
N GLN A 679 -39.13 18.75 26.12
CA GLN A 679 -39.95 19.14 27.28
C GLN A 679 -41.46 19.03 27.01
N GLY A 680 -41.98 19.50 25.87
CA GLY A 680 -43.40 19.39 25.51
C GLY A 680 -43.86 17.94 25.27
N LEU A 681 -42.99 17.09 24.74
CA LEU A 681 -43.24 15.65 24.62
C LEU A 681 -43.24 14.97 25.99
N GLU A 682 -42.26 15.31 26.84
CA GLU A 682 -42.16 14.84 28.23
C GLU A 682 -43.36 15.29 29.08
N GLU A 683 -43.85 16.52 28.92
CA GLU A 683 -45.06 17.04 29.58
C GLU A 683 -46.34 16.33 29.12
N ALA A 684 -46.49 16.09 27.80
CA ALA A 684 -47.60 15.31 27.26
C ALA A 684 -47.58 13.84 27.72
N MET A 685 -46.39 13.29 27.97
CA MET A 685 -46.23 11.96 28.58
C MET A 685 -46.41 11.98 30.10
N GLY A 686 -46.08 13.08 30.78
CA GLY A 686 -46.11 13.23 32.24
C GLY A 686 -47.50 13.46 32.84
N ARG A 687 -48.45 14.05 32.11
CA ARG A 687 -49.81 14.36 32.61
C ARG A 687 -50.69 13.13 32.97
N HIS A 688 -50.19 11.90 32.80
CA HIS A 688 -50.83 10.67 33.31
C HIS A 688 -50.04 9.93 34.39
N ARG A 689 -48.92 10.51 34.90
CA ARG A 689 -48.22 9.99 36.09
C ARG A 689 -48.95 10.34 37.40
N GLY A 690 -50.27 10.22 37.40
CA GLY A 690 -51.11 10.38 38.57
C GLY A 690 -51.61 9.02 39.07
N SER A 691 -50.74 8.01 39.21
CA SER A 691 -50.97 6.78 40.01
C SER A 691 -49.91 5.70 39.71
N ASP A 692 -48.64 5.96 40.02
CA ASP A 692 -47.62 4.99 40.49
C ASP A 692 -46.20 5.54 40.26
N PRO A 693 -45.41 5.85 41.31
CA PRO A 693 -44.13 6.55 41.16
C PRO A 693 -42.92 5.66 40.83
N GLU A 694 -43.05 4.34 40.70
CA GLU A 694 -41.88 3.46 40.61
C GLU A 694 -41.82 2.68 39.28
N ARG A 695 -40.78 2.99 38.48
CA ARG A 695 -40.45 2.53 37.09
C ARG A 695 -41.04 3.47 36.03
N THR A 696 -40.32 4.35 35.35
CA THR A 696 -39.03 4.21 34.64
C THR A 696 -38.60 5.59 34.09
N PHE A 697 -37.29 5.84 33.93
CA PHE A 697 -36.66 6.52 32.77
C PHE A 697 -35.13 6.38 32.88
N SER A 698 -34.58 5.25 32.40
CA SER A 698 -33.13 5.00 32.36
C SER A 698 -32.67 4.38 31.02
N MET A 699 -33.33 4.71 29.91
CA MET A 699 -32.96 4.18 28.58
C MET A 699 -32.74 5.25 27.50
N LEU A 700 -32.62 6.53 27.85
CA LEU A 700 -32.27 7.59 26.90
C LEU A 700 -30.94 8.30 27.22
N SER A 701 -30.05 7.63 27.95
CA SER A 701 -28.68 8.13 28.15
C SER A 701 -27.68 7.04 27.80
N THR A 702 -27.13 7.11 26.59
CA THR A 702 -25.83 6.52 26.31
C THR A 702 -25.11 7.36 25.27
N ARG A 703 -24.05 8.04 25.71
CA ARG A 703 -22.67 7.73 25.26
C ARG A 703 -21.67 8.66 25.93
N THR A 704 -20.66 8.08 26.60
CA THR A 704 -19.25 8.11 26.18
C THR A 704 -18.35 7.70 27.36
N ALA A 705 -17.96 6.42 27.46
CA ALA A 705 -16.76 6.02 28.18
C ALA A 705 -16.32 4.58 27.86
N PHE A 706 -15.03 4.44 27.55
CA PHE A 706 -14.15 3.27 27.65
C PHE A 706 -14.34 2.02 26.76
N SER A 707 -13.30 1.79 25.97
CA SER A 707 -12.73 0.46 25.70
C SER A 707 -11.21 0.58 25.64
N ALA A 708 -10.57 0.48 26.82
CA ALA A 708 -9.19 0.02 26.95
C ALA A 708 -9.24 -1.17 27.91
N SER A 709 -9.05 -2.37 27.38
CA SER A 709 -8.90 -3.57 28.21
C SER A 709 -7.43 -3.96 28.26
N SER A 710 -7.00 -4.06 29.51
CA SER A 710 -5.75 -4.54 30.06
C SER A 710 -5.42 -5.97 29.67
N SER A 711 -4.14 -6.24 29.37
CA SER A 711 -3.49 -7.51 29.67
C SER A 711 -2.35 -7.28 30.66
N THR A 712 -2.47 -7.95 31.79
CA THR A 712 -1.56 -7.91 32.94
C THR A 712 -0.46 -8.95 32.75
N THR A 713 0.81 -8.58 32.86
CA THR A 713 1.85 -9.53 33.31
C THR A 713 2.96 -8.84 34.12
N ARG A 714 2.94 -9.19 35.41
CA ARG A 714 3.95 -9.20 36.48
C ARG A 714 5.38 -8.65 36.26
N ASN A 715 5.74 -7.82 37.24
CA ASN A 715 6.95 -7.80 38.10
C ASN A 715 8.36 -7.71 37.48
N SER A 716 9.05 -6.61 37.80
CA SER A 716 10.37 -6.66 38.46
C SER A 716 10.79 -5.26 38.95
N THR A 717 10.73 -5.07 40.26
CA THR A 717 11.42 -4.03 41.04
C THR A 717 12.93 -4.01 40.79
N ARG A 718 13.51 -2.85 40.47
CA ARG A 718 14.86 -2.50 40.94
C ARG A 718 15.04 -0.99 41.11
N ARG A 719 15.54 -0.64 42.30
CA ARG A 719 15.89 0.69 42.81
C ARG A 719 17.06 1.35 42.06
N GLY A 720 17.08 2.68 42.09
CA GLY A 720 18.25 3.57 41.91
C GLY A 720 17.76 4.97 41.49
N GLN A 721 17.43 5.89 42.41
CA GLN A 721 18.30 6.91 43.03
C GLN A 721 19.17 7.73 42.05
N GLY A 722 19.03 9.07 42.13
CA GLY A 722 19.91 10.10 41.54
C GLY A 722 19.16 11.06 40.61
N ALA A 723 18.49 12.12 41.06
CA ALA A 723 19.05 13.44 41.43
C ALA A 723 19.87 14.11 40.31
N MET A 724 19.31 15.14 39.64
CA MET A 724 19.75 16.53 39.80
C MET A 724 19.03 17.48 38.84
N ILE A 725 18.66 18.62 39.41
CA ILE A 725 18.14 19.85 38.82
C ILE A 725 19.33 20.68 38.33
N GLY A 726 19.20 21.37 37.19
CA GLY A 726 20.13 22.44 36.80
C GLY A 726 19.97 22.90 35.35
N PRO A 727 19.54 24.14 35.08
CA PRO A 727 19.31 24.67 33.74
C PRO A 727 20.46 25.55 33.20
N ASN A 728 20.53 25.64 31.86
CA ASN A 728 21.03 26.78 31.04
C ASN A 728 22.54 27.14 31.09
N PRO A 729 23.05 28.00 30.18
CA PRO A 729 23.10 27.88 28.72
C PRO A 729 24.54 28.14 28.18
N GLY A 730 24.76 27.84 26.90
CA GLY A 730 25.95 28.18 26.11
C GLY A 730 25.70 27.97 24.63
#